data_AF-A0A927V0T8-F1
#
_entry.id   AF-A0A927V0T8-F1
#
_cell.length_a   1.000
_cell.length_b   1.000
_cell.length_c   1.000
_cell.angle_alpha   90.00
_cell.angle_beta   90.00
_cell.angle_gamma   90.00
#
_symmetry.space_group_name_H-M   'P 1'
#
loop_
_entity.id
_entity.type
_entity.pdbx_description
1 polymer ?
#
loop_
_entity_poly.entity_id
_entity_poly.type
_entity_poly.pdbx_seq_one_letter_code
_entity_poly.pdbx_strand_id
1 'polypeptide(L)'
;MEQMIYEAIDELFKDDKYNMNEKQVINTKTGICEVIPVTEDIKIIDYSDDIDRECRYLRGYVLGVGSELSYDKAIECTNRLYGMCVTDIDDIVESIEKIHNMENNPGSFIGMNDEELAELAAEESESGELYKVVVYAKQLIKRNHPLGYILYGDLLGEQGYFGKDYNAARICYAKAGELLNDMELGNNVHLIYIISSYEEEDNIPQARRWAEKALELGAEESVETWEWLKENYERCSVWNSNEPISVISIPEGYFDGIIGKKQVTKSISSQEEIDDIASYFEGFVGMEKVKAQIEKIYNTVKLQARRDAILRERGEEPAQNEKGYNFVLLGNPGTGKTTVARIIAKILYDIEVRERETLIEVERSRIVSNHIGETGKQMRNILDEVAGGTLFIDEAYTLYKEDSESDFGQEAIDTLMKDMEDNRDSYSVIIAGYREPMLNMIRKSNSGFRSRFTYLIEIPDYTDEELIKMAHMHIERMKYQLEDGVDDAIKKNILHDRIDETFGNARYIRELVNRAVENQAERLNKQGEMSEQDIFTLKAEDFWQDNSEEKTVEQYLEELDSMTGLDGVKEEVKALVNRITVMAEMEKRGLDVSDDYGTLHMVFKGNPGTGKTTVARLLGKIYSALGVLKRGDVFVECNRGKLVGKYQGHTADNVNNVVKSAMGGILFIDEAYALSQGENDSFGQEAIDTLVSEMENNRNRLMVILAGYSDEMDRFMERNQGLKSRIPNEIVFEDYDGEDLLEIAIKMLTTKKMNLDENAVEPLRALLAERMKTEDFGNARGARNIVDEIIRNQNIRIAGVLRTNPELISDEELVKITEGDIY
;
A
#
# COMPACT_ATOMS: atom_id res chain seq x y z
N MET A 1 -14.67 5.83 17.12
CA MET A 1 -16.11 6.18 17.11
C MET A 1 -16.97 4.96 16.85
N GLU A 2 -16.72 4.19 15.79
CA GLU A 2 -17.35 2.86 15.59
C GLU A 2 -17.09 1.87 16.74
N GLN A 3 -15.87 1.84 17.29
CA GLN A 3 -15.54 0.95 18.40
C GLN A 3 -16.27 1.31 19.71
N MET A 4 -16.56 2.60 19.94
CA MET A 4 -17.39 3.05 21.08
C MET A 4 -18.86 2.69 20.89
N ILE A 5 -19.33 2.57 19.65
CA ILE A 5 -20.70 2.14 19.32
C ILE A 5 -20.82 0.62 19.55
N TYR A 6 -19.81 -0.16 19.19
CA TYR A 6 -19.78 -1.59 19.47
C TYR A 6 -19.67 -1.91 20.97
N GLU A 7 -18.85 -1.18 21.73
CA GLU A 7 -18.75 -1.35 23.20
C GLU A 7 -20.04 -0.95 23.92
N ALA A 8 -20.77 0.08 23.44
CA ALA A 8 -22.06 0.47 23.98
C ALA A 8 -23.18 -0.55 23.68
N ILE A 9 -23.11 -1.21 22.52
CA ILE A 9 -24.01 -2.31 22.14
C ILE A 9 -23.74 -3.52 23.04
N ASP A 10 -22.48 -3.88 23.28
CA ASP A 10 -22.11 -5.01 24.14
C ASP A 10 -22.43 -4.79 25.63
N GLU A 11 -22.41 -3.56 26.13
CA GLU A 11 -22.91 -3.22 27.48
C GLU A 11 -24.45 -3.35 27.58
N LEU A 12 -25.19 -3.05 26.52
CA LEU A 12 -26.66 -3.18 26.47
C LEU A 12 -27.14 -4.64 26.51
N PHE A 13 -26.30 -5.59 26.11
CA PHE A 13 -26.63 -7.02 26.05
C PHE A 13 -26.11 -7.85 27.24
N LYS A 14 -25.49 -7.23 28.25
CA LYS A 14 -24.93 -7.94 29.43
C LYS A 14 -25.89 -8.15 30.61
N ASP A 15 -27.07 -7.55 30.60
CA ASP A 15 -28.08 -7.78 31.65
C ASP A 15 -29.24 -8.66 31.11
N ASP A 16 -29.36 -9.88 31.65
CA ASP A 16 -30.34 -10.93 31.32
C ASP A 16 -31.80 -10.56 31.72
N LYS A 17 -32.27 -9.38 31.29
CA LYS A 17 -33.60 -8.86 31.63
C LYS A 17 -34.33 -8.21 30.46
N TYR A 18 -34.23 -8.74 29.24
CA TYR A 18 -35.19 -8.37 28.18
C TYR A 18 -35.69 -9.60 27.41
N ASN A 19 -37.01 -9.77 27.46
CA ASN A 19 -37.78 -10.92 26.99
C ASN A 19 -37.88 -10.89 25.46
N MET A 20 -37.53 -12.00 24.80
CA MET A 20 -37.68 -12.18 23.36
C MET A 20 -39.17 -12.22 23.00
N ASN A 21 -39.69 -11.17 22.38
CA ASN A 21 -40.88 -11.18 21.49
C ASN A 21 -41.21 -9.80 20.85
N GLU A 22 -40.36 -8.78 20.99
CA GLU A 22 -40.50 -7.49 20.29
C GLU A 22 -39.11 -7.05 19.80
N LYS A 23 -38.95 -6.72 18.51
CA LYS A 23 -37.71 -6.10 17.99
C LYS A 23 -37.93 -4.59 17.86
N GLN A 24 -37.13 -3.81 18.57
CA GLN A 24 -37.02 -2.37 18.37
C GLN A 24 -36.06 -2.07 17.21
N VAL A 25 -36.45 -1.19 16.30
CA VAL A 25 -35.59 -0.70 15.20
C VAL A 25 -35.31 0.79 15.45
N ILE A 26 -34.03 1.18 15.42
CA ILE A 26 -33.61 2.58 15.55
C ILE A 26 -33.54 3.20 14.15
N ASN A 27 -34.30 4.27 13.93
CA ASN A 27 -34.21 5.05 12.70
C ASN A 27 -32.95 5.93 12.74
N THR A 28 -31.94 5.60 11.92
CA THR A 28 -30.63 6.27 11.90
C THR A 28 -30.65 7.69 11.32
N LYS A 29 -31.77 8.16 10.75
CA LYS A 29 -31.93 9.56 10.32
C LYS A 29 -32.55 10.47 11.38
N THR A 30 -33.30 9.94 12.35
CA THR A 30 -34.05 10.76 13.33
C THR A 30 -33.74 10.47 14.79
N GLY A 31 -33.06 9.36 15.11
CA GLY A 31 -32.64 9.04 16.48
C GLY A 31 -33.77 8.64 17.43
N ILE A 32 -34.96 8.30 16.92
CA ILE A 32 -36.10 7.84 17.72
C ILE A 32 -36.27 6.32 17.55
N CYS A 33 -36.54 5.63 18.66
CA CYS A 33 -36.74 4.19 18.72
C CYS A 33 -38.25 3.87 18.72
N GLU A 34 -38.74 3.10 17.74
CA GLU A 34 -40.14 2.65 17.68
C GLU A 34 -40.25 1.11 17.71
N VAL A 35 -41.32 0.62 18.33
CA VAL A 35 -41.63 -0.82 18.54
C VAL A 35 -42.78 -1.22 17.62
N ILE A 36 -42.63 -2.29 16.83
CA ILE A 36 -43.71 -2.85 16.00
C ILE A 36 -43.89 -4.36 16.33
N PRO A 37 -45.13 -4.87 16.55
CA PRO A 37 -45.37 -6.27 16.91
C PRO A 37 -45.47 -7.20 15.69
N VAL A 38 -45.02 -8.45 15.86
CA VAL A 38 -45.09 -9.52 14.85
C VAL A 38 -46.37 -10.35 15.06
N THR A 39 -47.18 -10.56 14.02
CA THR A 39 -48.23 -11.59 14.02
C THR A 39 -48.06 -12.55 12.84
N GLU A 40 -48.37 -13.81 13.11
CA GLU A 40 -47.96 -15.06 12.44
C GLU A 40 -48.50 -15.30 11.02
N ASP A 41 -47.61 -15.72 10.11
CA ASP A 41 -47.63 -16.95 9.29
C ASP A 41 -46.90 -16.73 7.94
N ILE A 42 -45.57 -16.83 7.93
CA ILE A 42 -44.78 -16.80 6.68
C ILE A 42 -44.24 -18.20 6.38
N LYS A 43 -44.82 -18.84 5.36
CA LYS A 43 -44.15 -19.93 4.63
C LYS A 43 -43.02 -19.33 3.79
N ILE A 44 -41.78 -19.68 4.12
CA ILE A 44 -40.62 -19.37 3.29
C ILE A 44 -40.71 -20.23 2.03
N ILE A 45 -40.86 -19.58 0.87
CA ILE A 45 -40.59 -20.21 -0.41
C ILE A 45 -39.41 -19.46 -1.04
N ASP A 46 -38.34 -20.22 -1.28
CA ASP A 46 -37.04 -19.75 -1.77
C ASP A 46 -37.04 -19.74 -3.31
N TYR A 47 -36.86 -18.57 -3.92
CA TYR A 47 -36.75 -18.42 -5.38
C TYR A 47 -35.82 -17.25 -5.75
N SER A 48 -34.77 -17.56 -6.50
CA SER A 48 -33.71 -16.67 -6.98
C SER A 48 -34.15 -15.75 -8.14
N ASP A 49 -33.51 -14.57 -8.21
CA ASP A 49 -33.60 -13.46 -9.17
C ASP A 49 -34.57 -12.30 -8.82
N ASP A 50 -34.00 -11.10 -8.59
CA ASP A 50 -34.68 -9.91 -8.05
C ASP A 50 -35.77 -9.33 -8.97
N ILE A 51 -35.57 -9.36 -10.29
CA ILE A 51 -36.53 -8.80 -11.27
C ILE A 51 -37.82 -9.63 -11.31
N ASP A 52 -37.70 -10.95 -11.23
CA ASP A 52 -38.85 -11.87 -11.25
C ASP A 52 -39.63 -11.79 -9.91
N ARG A 53 -38.97 -11.38 -8.83
CA ARG A 53 -39.56 -11.15 -7.50
C ARG A 53 -40.47 -9.92 -7.47
N GLU A 54 -40.08 -8.85 -8.15
CA GLU A 54 -40.79 -7.57 -8.14
C GLU A 54 -41.98 -7.54 -9.09
N CYS A 55 -41.84 -8.16 -10.27
CA CYS A 55 -42.96 -8.43 -11.16
C CYS A 55 -44.04 -9.26 -10.46
N ARG A 56 -43.65 -10.27 -9.66
CA ARG A 56 -44.57 -11.09 -8.85
C ARG A 56 -45.20 -10.30 -7.70
N TYR A 57 -44.45 -9.40 -7.07
CA TYR A 57 -44.94 -8.52 -6.00
C TYR A 57 -46.04 -7.57 -6.52
N LEU A 58 -45.81 -6.89 -7.64
CA LEU A 58 -46.81 -6.00 -8.26
C LEU A 58 -48.07 -6.76 -8.70
N ARG A 59 -47.91 -7.97 -9.24
CA ARG A 59 -49.04 -8.82 -9.65
C ARG A 59 -49.88 -9.28 -8.45
N GLY A 60 -49.24 -9.59 -7.33
CA GLY A 60 -49.92 -9.90 -6.06
C GLY A 60 -50.68 -8.70 -5.49
N TYR A 61 -50.11 -7.50 -5.63
CA TYR A 61 -50.72 -6.24 -5.17
C TYR A 61 -51.99 -5.90 -5.94
N VAL A 62 -51.93 -5.93 -7.29
CA VAL A 62 -53.07 -5.62 -8.16
C VAL A 62 -54.22 -6.63 -8.01
N LEU A 63 -53.90 -7.90 -7.76
CA LEU A 63 -54.92 -8.95 -7.55
C LEU A 63 -55.49 -8.96 -6.12
N GLY A 64 -54.99 -8.12 -5.21
CA GLY A 64 -55.43 -8.05 -3.81
C GLY A 64 -55.10 -9.30 -3.00
N VAL A 65 -54.08 -10.07 -3.41
CA VAL A 65 -53.74 -11.37 -2.82
C VAL A 65 -52.51 -11.22 -1.91
N GLY A 66 -52.74 -10.83 -0.66
CA GLY A 66 -51.71 -10.74 0.38
C GLY A 66 -51.97 -9.62 1.39
N SER A 67 -51.95 -9.95 2.69
CA SER A 67 -52.27 -8.99 3.77
C SER A 67 -51.13 -8.03 4.15
N GLU A 68 -49.93 -8.22 3.58
CA GLU A 68 -48.71 -7.45 3.93
C GLU A 68 -48.07 -6.73 2.72
N LEU A 69 -48.83 -6.41 1.68
CA LEU A 69 -48.29 -5.69 0.53
C LEU A 69 -48.35 -4.17 0.78
N SER A 70 -47.17 -3.54 0.82
CA SER A 70 -46.99 -2.10 1.05
C SER A 70 -47.23 -1.28 -0.21
N TYR A 71 -48.02 -0.20 -0.06
CA TYR A 71 -48.33 0.80 -1.08
C TYR A 71 -47.08 1.50 -1.62
N ASP A 72 -46.22 1.99 -0.73
CA ASP A 72 -44.99 2.70 -1.12
C ASP A 72 -44.04 1.78 -1.89
N LYS A 73 -44.02 0.50 -1.54
CA LYS A 73 -43.20 -0.50 -2.24
C LYS A 73 -43.79 -0.91 -3.58
N ALA A 74 -45.11 -0.84 -3.75
CA ALA A 74 -45.76 -1.03 -5.05
C ALA A 74 -45.52 0.18 -5.97
N ILE A 75 -45.55 1.41 -5.43
CA ILE A 75 -45.14 2.62 -6.17
C ILE A 75 -43.67 2.54 -6.56
N GLU A 76 -42.79 2.19 -5.62
CA GLU A 76 -41.37 2.06 -5.87
C GLU A 76 -41.09 0.99 -6.94
N CYS A 77 -41.71 -0.18 -6.84
CA CYS A 77 -41.58 -1.22 -7.86
C CYS A 77 -42.20 -0.80 -9.19
N THR A 78 -43.33 -0.08 -9.22
CA THR A 78 -43.97 0.38 -10.47
C THR A 78 -43.14 1.47 -11.15
N ASN A 79 -42.69 2.46 -10.39
CA ASN A 79 -41.85 3.54 -10.87
C ASN A 79 -40.48 3.02 -11.32
N ARG A 80 -39.96 1.98 -10.66
CA ARG A 80 -38.69 1.33 -11.04
C ARG A 80 -38.81 0.38 -12.23
N LEU A 81 -39.87 -0.43 -12.32
CA LEU A 81 -40.04 -1.41 -13.40
C LEU A 81 -40.65 -0.80 -14.67
N TYR A 82 -41.42 0.28 -14.55
CA TYR A 82 -42.18 0.87 -15.65
C TYR A 82 -41.96 2.38 -15.83
N GLY A 83 -41.11 3.01 -15.00
CA GLY A 83 -40.64 4.39 -15.22
C GLY A 83 -41.71 5.47 -15.10
N MET A 84 -42.83 5.18 -14.43
CA MET A 84 -43.93 6.13 -14.29
C MET A 84 -43.73 7.04 -13.06
N CYS A 85 -44.17 8.30 -13.12
CA CYS A 85 -44.19 9.18 -11.94
C CYS A 85 -45.60 9.17 -11.35
N VAL A 86 -46.03 8.00 -10.84
CA VAL A 86 -47.40 7.83 -10.38
C VAL A 86 -47.50 8.22 -8.90
N THR A 87 -48.44 9.10 -8.60
CA THR A 87 -48.70 9.57 -7.23
C THR A 87 -50.02 9.07 -6.65
N ASP A 88 -50.86 8.43 -7.47
CA ASP A 88 -52.20 7.95 -7.12
C ASP A 88 -52.42 6.49 -7.55
N ILE A 89 -53.17 5.74 -6.76
CA ILE A 89 -53.37 4.29 -6.91
C ILE A 89 -54.21 3.96 -8.15
N ASP A 90 -55.14 4.85 -8.52
CA ASP A 90 -56.02 4.66 -9.67
C ASP A 90 -55.24 4.75 -10.99
N ASP A 91 -54.22 5.62 -11.06
CA ASP A 91 -53.32 5.75 -12.22
C ASP A 91 -52.36 4.55 -12.33
N ILE A 92 -51.95 3.95 -11.21
CA ILE A 92 -51.11 2.75 -11.17
C ILE A 92 -51.90 1.55 -11.67
N VAL A 93 -53.13 1.38 -11.18
CA VAL A 93 -54.00 0.29 -11.61
C VAL A 93 -54.36 0.46 -13.09
N GLU A 94 -54.71 1.66 -13.55
CA GLU A 94 -55.04 1.90 -14.97
C GLU A 94 -53.83 1.67 -15.89
N SER A 95 -52.63 2.06 -15.47
CA SER A 95 -51.41 1.91 -16.28
C SER A 95 -50.86 0.50 -16.27
N ILE A 96 -50.91 -0.20 -15.14
CA ILE A 96 -50.58 -1.62 -15.06
C ILE A 96 -51.63 -2.44 -15.82
N GLU A 97 -52.92 -2.12 -15.77
CA GLU A 97 -53.94 -2.77 -16.59
C GLU A 97 -53.73 -2.50 -18.09
N LYS A 98 -53.32 -1.30 -18.51
CA LYS A 98 -52.97 -1.00 -19.91
C LYS A 98 -51.73 -1.77 -20.38
N ILE A 99 -50.66 -1.78 -19.58
CA ILE A 99 -49.42 -2.54 -19.89
C ILE A 99 -49.70 -4.04 -19.89
N HIS A 100 -50.45 -4.54 -18.90
CA HIS A 100 -50.83 -5.95 -18.82
C HIS A 100 -51.73 -6.37 -19.99
N ASN A 101 -52.68 -5.52 -20.41
CA ASN A 101 -53.51 -5.76 -21.58
C ASN A 101 -52.71 -5.66 -22.89
N MET A 102 -51.71 -4.78 -23.01
CA MET A 102 -50.83 -4.69 -24.19
C MET A 102 -49.85 -5.88 -24.29
N GLU A 103 -49.32 -6.37 -23.16
CA GLU A 103 -48.43 -7.53 -23.11
C GLU A 103 -49.16 -8.86 -23.35
N ASN A 104 -50.42 -8.98 -22.90
CA ASN A 104 -51.18 -10.24 -22.94
C ASN A 104 -52.28 -10.28 -24.00
N ASN A 105 -52.61 -9.17 -24.66
CA ASN A 105 -53.56 -9.13 -25.77
C ASN A 105 -52.85 -8.60 -27.05
N PRO A 106 -52.01 -9.42 -27.69
CA PRO A 106 -51.13 -9.03 -28.80
C PRO A 106 -51.87 -8.69 -30.10
N GLY A 107 -53.21 -8.60 -30.08
CA GLY A 107 -54.06 -8.41 -31.26
C GLY A 107 -53.75 -7.16 -32.08
N SER A 108 -53.11 -6.14 -31.50
CA SER A 108 -52.64 -4.95 -32.22
C SER A 108 -51.27 -5.11 -32.90
N PHE A 109 -50.52 -6.16 -32.57
CA PHE A 109 -49.13 -6.41 -33.05
C PHE A 109 -48.98 -7.70 -33.85
N ILE A 110 -50.01 -8.55 -33.87
CA ILE A 110 -50.03 -9.77 -34.68
C ILE A 110 -50.07 -9.39 -36.16
N GLY A 111 -49.00 -9.73 -36.87
CA GLY A 111 -48.81 -9.44 -38.30
C GLY A 111 -47.78 -8.35 -38.57
N MET A 112 -47.34 -7.62 -37.54
CA MET A 112 -46.29 -6.62 -37.69
C MET A 112 -44.90 -7.24 -37.77
N ASN A 113 -44.16 -6.86 -38.81
CA ASN A 113 -42.78 -7.27 -39.00
C ASN A 113 -41.83 -6.45 -38.10
N ASP A 114 -40.56 -6.82 -38.07
CA ASP A 114 -39.59 -6.21 -37.16
C ASP A 114 -39.30 -4.73 -37.51
N GLU A 115 -39.47 -4.31 -38.77
CA GLU A 115 -39.34 -2.91 -39.22
C GLU A 115 -40.54 -2.06 -38.76
N GLU A 116 -41.77 -2.58 -38.88
CA GLU A 116 -42.98 -1.88 -38.43
C GLU A 116 -42.96 -1.66 -36.91
N LEU A 117 -42.41 -2.61 -36.15
CA LEU A 117 -42.21 -2.47 -34.71
C LEU A 117 -41.12 -1.44 -34.36
N ALA A 118 -40.10 -1.32 -35.20
CA ALA A 118 -39.03 -0.35 -35.05
C ALA A 118 -39.50 1.09 -35.32
N GLU A 119 -40.26 1.31 -36.39
CA GLU A 119 -40.84 2.62 -36.71
C GLU A 119 -41.77 3.10 -35.59
N LEU A 120 -42.64 2.23 -35.08
CA LEU A 120 -43.52 2.56 -33.96
C LEU A 120 -42.74 2.87 -32.68
N ALA A 121 -41.63 2.16 -32.42
CA ALA A 121 -40.78 2.45 -31.26
C ALA A 121 -40.11 3.82 -31.38
N ALA A 122 -39.68 4.21 -32.58
CA ALA A 122 -39.07 5.52 -32.83
C ALA A 122 -40.11 6.65 -32.69
N GLU A 123 -41.30 6.50 -33.29
CA GLU A 123 -42.37 7.50 -33.24
C GLU A 123 -42.86 7.73 -31.80
N GLU A 124 -42.99 6.66 -31.00
CA GLU A 124 -43.42 6.75 -29.61
C GLU A 124 -42.30 7.22 -28.66
N SER A 125 -41.04 7.07 -29.05
CA SER A 125 -39.91 7.70 -28.33
C SER A 125 -39.95 9.22 -28.50
N GLU A 126 -40.29 9.72 -29.69
CA GLU A 126 -40.46 11.16 -29.94
C GLU A 126 -41.71 11.75 -29.27
N SER A 127 -42.78 10.96 -29.14
CA SER A 127 -44.02 11.37 -28.45
C SER A 127 -43.88 11.45 -26.93
N GLY A 128 -42.78 10.92 -26.35
CA GLY A 128 -42.55 10.83 -24.92
C GLY A 128 -43.27 9.66 -24.24
N GLU A 129 -43.86 8.75 -25.01
CA GLU A 129 -44.55 7.55 -24.52
C GLU A 129 -43.60 6.35 -24.35
N LEU A 130 -42.53 6.56 -23.57
CA LEU A 130 -41.40 5.64 -23.39
C LEU A 130 -41.81 4.22 -22.92
N TYR A 131 -42.92 4.07 -22.19
CA TYR A 131 -43.41 2.75 -21.77
C TYR A 131 -43.81 1.86 -22.96
N LYS A 132 -44.29 2.44 -24.07
CA LYS A 132 -44.59 1.69 -25.30
C LYS A 132 -43.31 1.25 -26.00
N VAL A 133 -42.28 2.10 -26.01
CA VAL A 133 -40.95 1.80 -26.56
C VAL A 133 -40.33 0.58 -25.87
N VAL A 134 -40.49 0.48 -24.55
CA VAL A 134 -40.05 -0.70 -23.77
C VAL A 134 -40.76 -1.98 -24.21
N VAL A 135 -42.07 -1.91 -24.46
CA VAL A 135 -42.87 -3.06 -24.91
C VAL A 135 -42.43 -3.50 -26.31
N TYR A 136 -42.18 -2.56 -27.23
CA TYR A 136 -41.67 -2.87 -28.57
C TYR A 136 -40.26 -3.46 -28.54
N ALA A 137 -39.35 -2.86 -27.77
CA ALA A 137 -37.98 -3.34 -27.59
C ALA A 137 -37.95 -4.78 -27.03
N LYS A 138 -38.79 -5.09 -26.03
CA LYS A 138 -38.90 -6.45 -25.47
C LYS A 138 -39.46 -7.47 -26.46
N GLN A 139 -40.37 -7.07 -27.37
CA GLN A 139 -40.87 -7.97 -28.42
C GLN A 139 -39.79 -8.26 -29.47
N LEU A 140 -39.00 -7.25 -29.84
CA LEU A 140 -37.85 -7.42 -30.73
C LEU A 140 -36.75 -8.29 -30.09
N ILE A 141 -36.48 -8.12 -28.79
CA ILE A 141 -35.55 -8.98 -28.02
C ILE A 141 -36.03 -10.44 -28.00
N LYS A 142 -37.33 -10.70 -27.84
CA LYS A 142 -37.87 -12.07 -27.91
C LYS A 142 -37.67 -12.72 -29.28
N ARG A 143 -37.58 -11.92 -30.34
CA ARG A 143 -37.23 -12.36 -31.71
C ARG A 143 -35.71 -12.40 -31.94
N ASN A 144 -34.92 -12.15 -30.89
CA ASN A 144 -33.46 -12.04 -30.89
C ASN A 144 -32.96 -11.01 -31.93
N HIS A 145 -33.74 -9.94 -32.12
CA HIS A 145 -33.45 -8.90 -33.09
C HIS A 145 -32.51 -7.86 -32.45
N PRO A 146 -31.38 -7.51 -33.11
CA PRO A 146 -30.35 -6.65 -32.53
C PRO A 146 -30.88 -5.28 -32.11
N LEU A 147 -31.79 -4.69 -32.91
CA LEU A 147 -32.41 -3.41 -32.60
C LEU A 147 -33.20 -3.40 -31.28
N GLY A 148 -33.79 -4.54 -30.89
CA GLY A 148 -34.47 -4.65 -29.61
C GLY A 148 -33.50 -4.49 -28.43
N TYR A 149 -32.30 -5.08 -28.55
CA TYR A 149 -31.25 -4.93 -27.55
C TYR A 149 -30.67 -3.52 -27.51
N ILE A 150 -30.54 -2.87 -28.66
CA ILE A 150 -30.06 -1.48 -28.77
C ILE A 150 -31.06 -0.52 -28.09
N LEU A 151 -32.33 -0.55 -28.49
CA LEU A 151 -33.38 0.30 -27.91
C LEU A 151 -33.53 0.09 -26.39
N TYR A 152 -33.41 -1.15 -25.94
CA TYR A 152 -33.47 -1.46 -24.52
C TYR A 152 -32.21 -1.00 -23.77
N GLY A 153 -31.04 -1.07 -24.40
CA GLY A 153 -29.79 -0.51 -23.89
C GLY A 153 -29.84 1.01 -23.75
N ASP A 154 -30.40 1.72 -24.73
CA ASP A 154 -30.51 3.20 -24.73
C ASP A 154 -31.36 3.70 -23.56
N LEU A 155 -32.46 2.99 -23.30
CA LEU A 155 -33.35 3.27 -22.18
C LEU A 155 -32.68 3.04 -20.81
N LEU A 156 -31.74 2.09 -20.72
CA LEU A 156 -30.98 1.78 -19.50
C LEU A 156 -29.76 2.72 -19.30
N GLY A 157 -29.18 3.23 -20.40
CA GLY A 157 -27.91 3.97 -20.41
C GLY A 157 -28.05 5.50 -20.41
N GLU A 158 -28.49 6.10 -21.52
CA GLU A 158 -28.44 7.55 -21.72
C GLU A 158 -29.61 8.29 -21.05
N GLN A 159 -30.84 7.79 -21.17
CA GLN A 159 -32.01 8.54 -20.69
C GLN A 159 -32.30 8.37 -19.19
N GLY A 160 -31.58 7.49 -18.49
CA GLY A 160 -31.61 7.37 -17.03
C GLY A 160 -32.99 7.06 -16.42
N TYR A 161 -33.91 6.49 -17.19
CA TYR A 161 -35.32 6.33 -16.79
C TYR A 161 -35.57 5.14 -15.84
N PHE A 162 -34.73 4.10 -15.85
CA PHE A 162 -34.86 2.91 -14.98
C PHE A 162 -34.01 2.97 -13.70
N GLY A 163 -33.36 4.12 -13.44
CA GLY A 163 -32.14 4.15 -12.64
C GLY A 163 -30.99 3.62 -13.50
N LYS A 164 -29.93 4.42 -13.64
CA LYS A 164 -28.84 4.17 -14.59
C LYS A 164 -28.14 2.84 -14.28
N ASP A 165 -28.51 1.77 -15.00
CA ASP A 165 -27.88 0.45 -14.90
C ASP A 165 -26.99 0.21 -16.10
N TYR A 166 -25.80 0.80 -15.98
CA TYR A 166 -24.78 0.82 -17.01
C TYR A 166 -24.24 -0.57 -17.37
N ASN A 167 -24.29 -1.52 -16.43
CA ASN A 167 -23.86 -2.89 -16.70
C ASN A 167 -24.88 -3.63 -17.56
N ALA A 168 -26.17 -3.46 -17.27
CA ALA A 168 -27.25 -4.05 -18.08
C ALA A 168 -27.29 -3.43 -19.49
N ALA A 169 -27.11 -2.11 -19.62
CA ALA A 169 -27.01 -1.43 -20.91
C ALA A 169 -25.83 -1.97 -21.73
N ARG A 170 -24.63 -2.08 -21.12
CA ARG A 170 -23.42 -2.63 -21.77
C ARG A 170 -23.64 -4.04 -22.29
N ILE A 171 -24.31 -4.90 -21.52
CA ILE A 171 -24.61 -6.29 -21.94
C ILE A 171 -25.57 -6.29 -23.14
N CYS A 172 -26.56 -5.39 -23.17
CA CYS A 172 -27.49 -5.28 -24.29
C CYS A 172 -26.77 -4.86 -25.59
N TYR A 173 -25.91 -3.83 -25.55
CA TYR A 173 -25.16 -3.41 -26.75
C TYR A 173 -24.10 -4.42 -27.19
N ALA A 174 -23.40 -5.07 -26.25
CA ALA A 174 -22.47 -6.14 -26.58
C ALA A 174 -23.18 -7.30 -27.28
N LYS A 175 -24.39 -7.65 -26.83
CA LYS A 175 -25.21 -8.67 -27.48
C LYS A 175 -25.72 -8.22 -28.84
N ALA A 176 -26.07 -6.94 -29.01
CA ALA A 176 -26.43 -6.39 -30.31
C ALA A 176 -25.26 -6.42 -31.31
N GLY A 177 -24.06 -5.99 -30.91
CA GLY A 177 -22.85 -6.02 -31.74
C GLY A 177 -22.43 -7.45 -32.12
N GLU A 178 -22.60 -8.42 -31.21
CA GLU A 178 -22.41 -9.84 -31.53
C GLU A 178 -23.42 -10.32 -32.59
N LEU A 179 -24.69 -9.92 -32.48
CA LEU A 179 -25.74 -10.31 -33.43
C LEU A 179 -25.60 -9.62 -34.80
N LEU A 180 -24.98 -8.43 -34.84
CA LEU A 180 -24.69 -7.67 -36.05
C LEU A 180 -23.31 -8.01 -36.66
N ASN A 181 -22.47 -8.79 -35.98
CA ASN A 181 -21.10 -9.09 -36.37
C ASN A 181 -20.22 -7.84 -36.61
N ASP A 182 -20.58 -6.75 -35.94
CA ASP A 182 -19.94 -5.44 -36.02
C ASP A 182 -19.33 -5.11 -34.65
N MET A 183 -18.02 -5.35 -34.53
CA MET A 183 -17.25 -5.05 -33.31
C MET A 183 -16.93 -3.55 -33.17
N GLU A 184 -17.09 -2.75 -34.22
CA GLU A 184 -16.94 -1.29 -34.14
C GLU A 184 -18.12 -0.66 -33.40
N LEU A 185 -19.35 -1.17 -33.52
CA LEU A 185 -20.47 -0.67 -32.73
C LEU A 185 -20.22 -0.81 -31.21
N GLY A 186 -19.59 -1.90 -30.80
CA GLY A 186 -19.15 -2.12 -29.41
C GLY A 186 -18.01 -1.20 -28.96
N ASN A 187 -17.11 -0.82 -29.88
CA ASN A 187 -15.98 0.08 -29.60
C ASN A 187 -16.37 1.57 -29.70
N ASN A 188 -17.31 1.92 -30.56
CA ASN A 188 -17.80 3.28 -30.78
C ASN A 188 -18.65 3.77 -29.60
N VAL A 189 -19.39 2.89 -28.93
CA VAL A 189 -20.06 3.23 -27.65
C VAL A 189 -19.02 3.45 -26.53
N HIS A 190 -17.87 2.78 -26.55
CA HIS A 190 -16.78 3.03 -25.61
C HIS A 190 -16.14 4.41 -25.85
N LEU A 191 -16.02 4.83 -27.12
CA LEU A 191 -15.55 6.16 -27.51
C LEU A 191 -16.57 7.26 -27.19
N ILE A 192 -17.87 7.05 -27.46
CA ILE A 192 -18.94 7.97 -27.08
C ILE A 192 -19.00 8.14 -25.56
N TYR A 193 -18.76 7.07 -24.79
CA TYR A 193 -18.67 7.10 -23.34
C TYR A 193 -17.45 7.89 -22.83
N ILE A 194 -16.30 7.85 -23.50
CA ILE A 194 -15.14 8.70 -23.14
C ILE A 194 -15.45 10.18 -23.40
N ILE A 195 -16.20 10.47 -24.48
CA ILE A 195 -16.51 11.84 -24.91
C ILE A 195 -17.65 12.47 -24.07
N SER A 196 -18.67 11.70 -23.68
CA SER A 196 -19.83 12.23 -22.93
C SER A 196 -19.62 12.25 -21.41
N SER A 197 -18.53 11.66 -20.90
CA SER A 197 -18.32 11.48 -19.46
C SER A 197 -17.37 12.46 -18.78
N TYR A 198 -16.86 13.54 -19.40
CA TYR A 198 -15.97 14.46 -18.65
C TYR A 198 -16.05 15.94 -19.06
N GLU A 199 -16.57 16.75 -18.13
CA GLU A 199 -16.31 18.19 -17.95
C GLU A 199 -14.91 18.46 -17.35
N GLU A 200 -13.84 17.78 -17.78
CA GLU A 200 -12.50 18.04 -17.21
C GLU A 200 -11.41 18.31 -18.26
N GLU A 201 -10.71 19.42 -18.01
CA GLU A 201 -9.86 20.21 -18.90
C GLU A 201 -8.50 19.56 -19.27
N ASP A 202 -8.13 18.46 -18.60
CA ASP A 202 -6.75 17.93 -18.60
C ASP A 202 -6.46 16.76 -19.57
N ASN A 203 -7.42 16.33 -20.40
CA ASN A 203 -7.24 15.11 -21.23
C ASN A 203 -7.02 15.32 -22.74
N ILE A 204 -6.84 16.56 -23.20
CA ILE A 204 -6.42 16.88 -24.59
C ILE A 204 -5.07 16.21 -24.98
N PRO A 205 -4.05 16.14 -24.10
CA PRO A 205 -2.78 15.49 -24.43
C PRO A 205 -2.89 13.97 -24.56
N GLN A 206 -3.86 13.34 -23.87
CA GLN A 206 -4.13 11.92 -24.01
C GLN A 206 -4.89 11.62 -25.30
N ALA A 207 -5.95 12.36 -25.61
CA ALA A 207 -6.68 12.22 -26.88
C ALA A 207 -5.74 12.32 -28.11
N ARG A 208 -4.77 13.24 -28.08
CA ARG A 208 -3.70 13.37 -29.08
C ARG A 208 -2.81 12.12 -29.18
N ARG A 209 -2.38 11.57 -28.04
CA ARG A 209 -1.49 10.40 -27.96
C ARG A 209 -2.14 9.12 -28.51
N TRP A 210 -3.46 9.00 -28.35
CA TRP A 210 -4.22 7.84 -28.84
C TRP A 210 -4.59 7.99 -30.32
N ALA A 211 -4.84 9.20 -30.83
CA ALA A 211 -4.96 9.48 -32.26
C ALA A 211 -3.64 9.21 -33.01
N GLU A 212 -2.51 9.62 -32.43
CA GLU A 212 -1.17 9.30 -32.95
C GLU A 212 -0.89 7.78 -32.97
N LYS A 213 -1.44 7.03 -32.00
CA LYS A 213 -1.31 5.57 -31.92
C LYS A 213 -2.25 4.79 -32.84
N ALA A 214 -3.42 5.33 -33.16
CA ALA A 214 -4.31 4.80 -34.19
C ALA A 214 -3.72 4.97 -35.60
N LEU A 215 -2.99 6.08 -35.83
CA LEU A 215 -2.20 6.37 -37.03
C LEU A 215 -1.06 5.35 -37.22
N GLU A 216 -0.38 4.97 -36.13
CA GLU A 216 0.65 3.92 -36.13
C GLU A 216 0.09 2.52 -36.43
N LEU A 217 -1.21 2.30 -36.21
CA LEU A 217 -1.90 1.02 -36.44
C LEU A 217 -2.64 0.97 -37.78
N GLY A 218 -2.52 1.99 -38.63
CA GLY A 218 -3.03 2.02 -40.01
C GLY A 218 -4.48 2.49 -40.18
N ALA A 219 -5.06 3.16 -39.19
CA ALA A 219 -6.41 3.72 -39.26
C ALA A 219 -6.38 5.18 -39.79
N GLU A 220 -6.40 5.35 -41.11
CA GLU A 220 -6.24 6.66 -41.78
C GLU A 220 -7.44 7.61 -41.59
N GLU A 221 -8.66 7.11 -41.37
CA GLU A 221 -9.89 7.94 -41.21
C GLU A 221 -9.97 8.64 -39.84
N SER A 222 -9.23 8.12 -38.83
CA SER A 222 -9.11 8.75 -37.51
C SER A 222 -8.32 10.08 -37.56
N VAL A 223 -7.51 10.27 -38.61
CA VAL A 223 -6.68 11.47 -38.83
C VAL A 223 -7.51 12.65 -39.31
N GLU A 224 -8.46 12.43 -40.23
CA GLU A 224 -9.39 13.47 -40.68
C GLU A 224 -10.27 13.98 -39.53
N THR A 225 -10.63 13.08 -38.61
CA THR A 225 -11.42 13.42 -37.41
C THR A 225 -10.59 14.23 -36.42
N TRP A 226 -9.30 13.91 -36.24
CA TRP A 226 -8.37 14.69 -35.42
C TRP A 226 -8.01 16.05 -36.04
N GLU A 227 -7.79 16.13 -37.35
CA GLU A 227 -7.52 17.40 -38.04
C GLU A 227 -8.75 18.32 -38.01
N TRP A 228 -9.97 17.77 -38.16
CA TRP A 228 -11.23 18.51 -37.99
C TRP A 228 -11.44 18.98 -36.55
N LEU A 229 -11.14 18.15 -35.55
CA LEU A 229 -11.20 18.53 -34.13
C LEU A 229 -10.21 19.66 -33.83
N LYS A 230 -8.96 19.55 -34.32
CA LYS A 230 -7.90 20.54 -34.15
C LYS A 230 -8.26 21.91 -34.77
N GLU A 231 -8.84 21.93 -35.98
CA GLU A 231 -9.29 23.17 -36.63
C GLU A 231 -10.48 23.85 -35.92
N ASN A 232 -11.35 23.09 -35.26
CA ASN A 232 -12.50 23.63 -34.53
C ASN A 232 -12.17 23.97 -33.07
N TYR A 233 -11.18 23.30 -32.46
CA TYR A 233 -10.72 23.56 -31.08
C TYR A 233 -10.01 24.91 -30.96
N GLU A 234 -9.15 25.26 -31.92
CA GLU A 234 -8.43 26.56 -31.93
C GLU A 234 -9.37 27.76 -32.18
N ARG A 235 -10.62 27.53 -32.59
CA ARG A 235 -11.62 28.57 -32.88
C ARG A 235 -12.67 28.78 -31.78
N CYS A 236 -12.73 27.93 -30.76
CA CYS A 236 -13.74 28.05 -29.70
C CYS A 236 -13.23 28.85 -28.51
N SER A 237 -13.44 30.17 -28.54
CA SER A 237 -13.22 31.11 -27.43
C SER A 237 -14.27 31.01 -26.31
N VAL A 238 -14.81 29.82 -26.01
CA VAL A 238 -15.95 29.61 -25.10
C VAL A 238 -15.54 28.83 -23.84
N TRP A 239 -14.24 28.81 -23.51
CA TRP A 239 -13.68 28.25 -22.28
C TRP A 239 -13.84 29.26 -21.12
N ASN A 240 -15.09 29.64 -20.86
CA ASN A 240 -15.46 30.51 -19.74
C ASN A 240 -16.92 30.33 -19.26
N SER A 241 -17.50 29.14 -19.45
CA SER A 241 -18.80 28.82 -18.85
C SER A 241 -18.95 27.33 -18.59
N ASN A 242 -19.34 26.98 -17.36
CA ASN A 242 -19.59 25.63 -16.83
C ASN A 242 -20.78 24.91 -17.52
N GLU A 243 -20.62 24.29 -18.70
CA GLU A 243 -21.58 23.30 -19.21
C GLU A 243 -20.90 22.23 -20.12
N PRO A 244 -21.33 20.94 -20.13
CA PRO A 244 -20.80 19.89 -21.02
C PRO A 244 -21.54 19.81 -22.37
N ILE A 245 -20.79 19.55 -23.45
CA ILE A 245 -21.30 19.38 -24.82
C ILE A 245 -21.08 17.93 -25.32
N SER A 246 -22.14 17.34 -25.87
CA SER A 246 -22.22 16.02 -26.48
C SER A 246 -21.78 15.98 -27.97
N VAL A 247 -21.04 14.92 -28.31
CA VAL A 247 -21.11 14.02 -29.50
C VAL A 247 -21.33 14.60 -30.91
N ILE A 248 -20.39 14.29 -31.83
CA ILE A 248 -20.63 14.13 -33.28
C ILE A 248 -19.92 12.84 -33.78
N SER A 249 -20.56 12.15 -34.72
CA SER A 249 -20.49 10.73 -35.12
C SER A 249 -19.89 10.46 -36.53
N ILE A 250 -19.48 9.20 -36.83
CA ILE A 250 -19.40 8.64 -38.20
C ILE A 250 -19.97 7.20 -38.28
N PRO A 251 -20.65 6.81 -39.40
CA PRO A 251 -21.70 5.78 -39.51
C PRO A 251 -21.36 4.49 -40.32
N GLU A 252 -22.28 3.51 -40.29
CA GLU A 252 -22.17 2.10 -40.74
C GLU A 252 -22.11 1.84 -42.27
N GLY A 253 -21.32 0.80 -42.62
CA GLY A 253 -21.12 0.22 -43.95
C GLY A 253 -19.88 -0.69 -44.09
N TYR A 254 -19.11 -0.90 -43.02
CA TYR A 254 -17.76 -1.51 -43.08
C TYR A 254 -17.72 -3.03 -42.77
N PHE A 255 -18.74 -3.63 -42.12
CA PHE A 255 -18.61 -4.98 -41.54
C PHE A 255 -19.11 -6.19 -42.35
N ASP A 256 -19.79 -6.00 -43.48
CA ASP A 256 -20.43 -7.12 -44.20
C ASP A 256 -19.48 -8.08 -44.97
N GLY A 257 -18.16 -7.96 -44.83
CA GLY A 257 -17.17 -8.72 -45.62
C GLY A 257 -16.47 -9.92 -44.97
N ILE A 258 -16.56 -10.14 -43.65
CA ILE A 258 -15.47 -10.85 -42.93
C ILE A 258 -15.77 -12.27 -42.42
N ILE A 259 -17.03 -12.76 -42.41
CA ILE A 259 -17.33 -14.03 -41.71
C ILE A 259 -17.84 -15.12 -42.66
N GLY A 260 -16.90 -15.79 -43.34
CA GLY A 260 -17.18 -16.98 -44.14
C GLY A 260 -15.92 -17.62 -44.76
N LYS A 261 -15.42 -18.67 -44.09
CA LYS A 261 -14.26 -19.55 -44.42
C LYS A 261 -12.88 -19.07 -43.94
N LYS A 262 -12.48 -19.55 -42.77
CA LYS A 262 -11.14 -20.12 -42.55
C LYS A 262 -11.12 -21.00 -41.29
N GLN A 263 -11.22 -22.31 -41.48
CA GLN A 263 -10.41 -23.22 -40.65
C GLN A 263 -8.96 -22.81 -40.87
N VAL A 264 -8.33 -22.18 -39.89
CA VAL A 264 -6.87 -22.07 -39.87
C VAL A 264 -6.35 -23.24 -39.06
N THR A 265 -6.19 -24.37 -39.73
CA THR A 265 -5.00 -25.19 -39.45
C THR A 265 -3.81 -24.26 -39.62
N LYS A 266 -3.06 -23.98 -38.54
CA LYS A 266 -1.70 -23.41 -38.64
C LYS A 266 -0.92 -24.41 -39.49
N SER A 267 -0.82 -24.13 -40.79
CA SER A 267 0.05 -24.86 -41.67
C SER A 267 1.48 -24.62 -41.17
N ILE A 268 2.17 -25.71 -40.84
CA ILE A 268 3.61 -25.73 -40.70
C ILE A 268 4.20 -25.27 -42.03
N SER A 269 4.42 -23.97 -42.19
CA SER A 269 5.07 -23.40 -43.37
C SER A 269 5.56 -21.98 -43.10
N SER A 270 6.59 -21.85 -42.27
CA SER A 270 7.77 -20.98 -42.42
C SER A 270 8.46 -20.88 -41.04
N GLN A 271 9.68 -21.40 -41.00
CA GLN A 271 10.67 -21.17 -39.93
C GLN A 271 11.24 -19.74 -40.13
N GLU A 272 11.59 -19.05 -39.03
CA GLU A 272 11.98 -17.61 -38.88
C GLU A 272 10.77 -16.73 -38.49
N GLU A 273 10.59 -16.07 -37.32
CA GLU A 273 11.42 -15.66 -36.18
C GLU A 273 10.56 -15.61 -34.87
N ILE A 274 10.63 -16.61 -34.00
CA ILE A 274 10.39 -16.45 -32.54
C ILE A 274 11.50 -17.25 -31.85
N ASP A 275 12.75 -16.83 -32.07
CA ASP A 275 13.91 -17.59 -31.62
C ASP A 275 14.85 -16.81 -30.69
N ASP A 276 14.65 -15.51 -30.47
CA ASP A 276 15.51 -14.75 -29.55
C ASP A 276 14.85 -14.50 -28.20
N ILE A 277 15.17 -15.34 -27.22
CA ILE A 277 14.77 -15.15 -25.84
C ILE A 277 15.35 -13.86 -25.24
N ALA A 278 16.44 -13.32 -25.80
CA ALA A 278 17.05 -12.09 -25.31
C ALA A 278 16.09 -10.89 -25.39
N SER A 279 15.16 -10.89 -26.35
CA SER A 279 14.13 -9.84 -26.50
C SER A 279 13.27 -9.66 -25.25
N TYR A 280 12.95 -10.74 -24.52
CA TYR A 280 12.18 -10.66 -23.26
C TYR A 280 12.92 -9.95 -22.13
N PHE A 281 14.25 -9.84 -22.26
CA PHE A 281 15.13 -9.22 -21.27
C PHE A 281 15.68 -7.87 -21.73
N GLU A 282 15.21 -7.33 -22.86
CA GLU A 282 15.60 -6.00 -23.31
C GLU A 282 15.22 -4.93 -22.28
N GLY A 283 16.17 -4.05 -21.95
CA GLY A 283 16.01 -3.04 -20.91
C GLY A 283 16.18 -3.54 -19.47
N PHE A 284 16.47 -4.83 -19.25
CA PHE A 284 16.79 -5.35 -17.92
C PHE A 284 18.28 -5.23 -17.61
N VAL A 285 18.58 -4.67 -16.44
CA VAL A 285 19.94 -4.53 -15.95
C VAL A 285 20.34 -5.79 -15.19
N GLY A 286 21.49 -6.37 -15.54
CA GLY A 286 22.07 -7.47 -14.78
C GLY A 286 21.36 -8.81 -14.91
N MET A 287 21.36 -9.59 -13.82
CA MET A 287 20.63 -10.87 -13.69
C MET A 287 21.11 -12.01 -14.62
N GLU A 288 22.36 -12.00 -15.06
CA GLU A 288 22.86 -12.97 -16.06
C GLU A 288 22.62 -14.44 -15.65
N LYS A 289 22.75 -14.76 -14.36
CA LYS A 289 22.43 -16.11 -13.84
C LYS A 289 20.95 -16.47 -13.99
N VAL A 290 20.06 -15.52 -13.74
CA VAL A 290 18.60 -15.72 -13.83
C VAL A 290 18.17 -15.82 -15.29
N LYS A 291 18.70 -14.94 -16.16
CA LYS A 291 18.47 -15.00 -17.62
C LYS A 291 18.85 -16.37 -18.18
N ALA A 292 20.04 -16.87 -17.84
CA ALA A 292 20.50 -18.19 -18.26
C ALA A 292 19.61 -19.35 -17.73
N GLN A 293 19.10 -19.23 -16.49
CA GLN A 293 18.16 -20.20 -15.95
C GLN A 293 16.82 -20.19 -16.69
N ILE A 294 16.25 -19.01 -16.93
CA ILE A 294 14.99 -18.87 -17.68
C ILE A 294 15.18 -19.36 -19.12
N GLU A 295 16.32 -19.07 -19.75
CA GLU A 295 16.66 -19.57 -21.08
C GLU A 295 16.71 -21.09 -21.14
N LYS A 296 17.33 -21.73 -20.14
CA LYS A 296 17.32 -23.20 -20.05
C LYS A 296 15.90 -23.75 -19.90
N ILE A 297 15.06 -23.10 -19.10
CA ILE A 297 13.66 -23.49 -18.91
C ILE A 297 12.90 -23.31 -20.22
N TYR A 298 12.95 -22.12 -20.83
CA TYR A 298 12.33 -21.80 -22.12
C TYR A 298 12.65 -22.84 -23.18
N ASN A 299 13.93 -23.16 -23.38
CA ASN A 299 14.35 -24.15 -24.38
C ASN A 299 13.79 -25.55 -24.08
N THR A 300 13.73 -25.94 -22.81
CA THR A 300 13.16 -27.22 -22.38
C THR A 300 11.66 -27.27 -22.66
N VAL A 301 10.93 -26.23 -22.24
CA VAL A 301 9.47 -26.13 -22.38
C VAL A 301 9.06 -26.03 -23.84
N LYS A 302 9.75 -25.21 -24.64
CA LYS A 302 9.53 -25.06 -26.09
C LYS A 302 9.67 -26.40 -26.83
N LEU A 303 10.71 -27.19 -26.49
CA LEU A 303 10.89 -28.52 -27.07
C LEU A 303 9.78 -29.50 -26.67
N GLN A 304 9.31 -29.45 -25.42
CA GLN A 304 8.21 -30.27 -24.93
C GLN A 304 6.88 -29.89 -25.59
N ALA A 305 6.51 -28.60 -25.60
CA ALA A 305 5.30 -28.11 -26.24
C ALA A 305 5.25 -28.48 -27.74
N ARG A 306 6.38 -28.32 -28.45
CA ARG A 306 6.50 -28.74 -29.85
C ARG A 306 6.34 -30.25 -30.03
N ARG A 307 6.91 -31.06 -29.14
CA ARG A 307 6.73 -32.51 -29.16
C ARG A 307 5.26 -32.89 -28.98
N ASP A 308 4.57 -32.26 -28.02
CA ASP A 308 3.18 -32.55 -27.72
C ASP A 308 2.26 -32.13 -28.88
N ALA A 309 2.53 -30.98 -29.51
CA ALA A 309 1.85 -30.57 -30.73
C ALA A 309 2.00 -31.62 -31.85
N ILE A 310 3.22 -32.11 -32.09
CA ILE A 310 3.49 -33.17 -33.10
C ILE A 310 2.76 -34.47 -32.76
N LEU A 311 2.69 -34.85 -31.48
CA LEU A 311 1.94 -36.05 -31.05
C LEU A 311 0.45 -35.89 -31.32
N ARG A 312 -0.13 -34.73 -30.97
CA ARG A 312 -1.55 -34.41 -31.25
C ARG A 312 -1.84 -34.42 -32.76
N GLU A 313 -0.95 -33.87 -33.59
CA GLU A 313 -1.07 -33.91 -35.06
C GLU A 313 -1.06 -35.35 -35.61
N ARG A 314 -0.35 -36.27 -34.95
CA ARG A 314 -0.33 -37.70 -35.30
C ARG A 314 -1.54 -38.47 -34.75
N GLY A 315 -2.43 -37.81 -34.01
CA GLY A 315 -3.55 -38.46 -33.30
C GLY A 315 -3.10 -39.31 -32.11
N GLU A 316 -1.87 -39.11 -31.62
CA GLU A 316 -1.35 -39.73 -30.41
C GLU A 316 -1.60 -38.80 -29.22
N GLU A 317 -2.05 -39.34 -28.09
CA GLU A 317 -2.12 -38.56 -26.86
C GLU A 317 -0.70 -38.23 -26.38
N PRO A 318 -0.39 -36.96 -26.08
CA PRO A 318 0.84 -36.61 -25.38
C PRO A 318 0.97 -37.44 -24.10
N ALA A 319 2.21 -37.82 -23.75
CA ALA A 319 2.44 -38.40 -22.44
C ALA A 319 1.94 -37.40 -21.39
N GLN A 320 1.12 -37.86 -20.43
CA GLN A 320 0.67 -36.99 -19.34
C GLN A 320 1.91 -36.32 -18.73
N ASN A 321 1.94 -34.99 -18.79
CA ASN A 321 3.05 -34.24 -18.25
C ASN A 321 2.95 -34.38 -16.73
N GLU A 322 3.78 -35.24 -16.12
CA GLU A 322 3.74 -35.47 -14.67
C GLU A 322 4.04 -34.19 -13.87
N LYS A 323 4.62 -33.17 -14.52
CA LYS A 323 5.13 -31.93 -13.93
C LYS A 323 4.42 -30.72 -14.52
N GLY A 324 3.73 -29.96 -13.67
CA GLY A 324 3.20 -28.65 -14.03
C GLY A 324 4.28 -27.57 -14.16
N TYR A 325 3.98 -26.50 -14.89
CA TYR A 325 4.85 -25.34 -15.09
C TYR A 325 4.65 -24.32 -13.97
N ASN A 326 5.12 -24.66 -12.76
CA ASN A 326 4.98 -23.82 -11.57
C ASN A 326 6.35 -23.44 -10.99
N PHE A 327 6.44 -22.19 -10.51
CA PHE A 327 7.70 -21.53 -10.21
C PHE A 327 7.73 -20.99 -8.79
N VAL A 328 8.91 -21.05 -8.18
CA VAL A 328 9.24 -20.38 -6.92
C VAL A 328 10.30 -19.33 -7.22
N LEU A 329 10.00 -18.07 -6.93
CA LEU A 329 10.94 -16.95 -7.05
C LEU A 329 11.43 -16.56 -5.66
N LEU A 330 12.73 -16.75 -5.42
CA LEU A 330 13.38 -16.34 -4.17
C LEU A 330 14.23 -15.09 -4.41
N GLY A 331 14.12 -14.10 -3.53
CA GLY A 331 15.00 -12.94 -3.58
C GLY A 331 14.57 -11.84 -2.61
N ASN A 332 15.50 -10.95 -2.30
CA ASN A 332 15.30 -9.84 -1.37
C ASN A 332 14.33 -8.77 -1.94
N PRO A 333 13.90 -7.78 -1.15
CA PRO A 333 13.02 -6.73 -1.63
C PRO A 333 13.65 -5.98 -2.81
N GLY A 334 12.84 -5.64 -3.82
CA GLY A 334 13.30 -4.86 -4.97
C GLY A 334 14.30 -5.54 -5.90
N THR A 335 14.54 -6.85 -5.76
CA THR A 335 15.34 -7.63 -6.73
C THR A 335 14.61 -7.84 -8.05
N GLY A 336 13.29 -7.62 -8.14
CA GLY A 336 12.52 -7.72 -9.39
C GLY A 336 11.70 -9.01 -9.56
N LYS A 337 11.31 -9.66 -8.46
CA LYS A 337 10.46 -10.89 -8.47
C LYS A 337 9.21 -10.75 -9.34
N THR A 338 8.41 -9.69 -9.12
CA THR A 338 7.19 -9.42 -9.92
C THR A 338 7.51 -9.22 -11.40
N THR A 339 8.66 -8.59 -11.71
CA THR A 339 9.06 -8.37 -13.09
C THR A 339 9.48 -9.66 -13.78
N VAL A 340 10.22 -10.53 -13.09
CA VAL A 340 10.56 -11.88 -13.57
C VAL A 340 9.30 -12.73 -13.74
N ALA A 341 8.31 -12.63 -12.83
CA ALA A 341 7.04 -13.34 -12.94
C ALA A 341 6.27 -12.94 -14.21
N ARG A 342 6.23 -11.64 -14.56
CA ARG A 342 5.62 -11.16 -15.83
C ARG A 342 6.32 -11.73 -17.06
N ILE A 343 7.65 -11.77 -17.06
CA ILE A 343 8.43 -12.39 -18.16
C ILE A 343 8.07 -13.86 -18.29
N ILE A 344 8.05 -14.61 -17.19
CA ILE A 344 7.71 -16.04 -17.22
C ILE A 344 6.29 -16.25 -17.75
N ALA A 345 5.30 -15.47 -17.30
CA ALA A 345 3.92 -15.57 -17.76
C ALA A 345 3.82 -15.29 -19.27
N LYS A 346 4.50 -14.26 -19.76
CA LYS A 346 4.58 -13.93 -21.19
C LYS A 346 5.21 -15.06 -22.00
N ILE A 347 6.34 -15.59 -21.53
CA ILE A 347 7.02 -16.73 -22.15
C ILE A 347 6.08 -17.94 -22.28
N LEU A 348 5.33 -18.27 -21.22
CA LEU A 348 4.42 -19.42 -21.22
C LEU A 348 3.26 -19.25 -22.21
N TYR A 349 2.79 -18.03 -22.41
CA TYR A 349 1.79 -17.70 -23.44
C TYR A 349 2.38 -17.80 -24.85
N ASP A 350 3.54 -17.18 -25.10
CA ASP A 350 4.15 -17.12 -26.43
C ASP A 350 4.60 -18.50 -26.95
N ILE A 351 4.91 -19.45 -26.06
CA ILE A 351 5.20 -20.86 -26.41
C ILE A 351 3.95 -21.75 -26.42
N GLU A 352 2.76 -21.18 -26.31
CA GLU A 352 1.44 -21.86 -26.35
C GLU A 352 1.25 -22.90 -25.23
N VAL A 353 1.93 -22.73 -24.08
CA VAL A 353 1.68 -23.52 -22.86
C VAL A 353 0.46 -22.97 -22.10
N ARG A 354 0.20 -21.67 -22.21
CA ARG A 354 -0.98 -21.00 -21.66
C ARG A 354 -1.76 -20.31 -22.77
N GLU A 355 -3.09 -20.33 -22.63
CA GLU A 355 -4.02 -19.79 -23.63
C GLU A 355 -4.13 -18.26 -23.55
N ARG A 356 -3.81 -17.68 -22.39
CA ARG A 356 -3.96 -16.24 -22.11
C ARG A 356 -2.66 -15.63 -21.58
N GLU A 357 -2.30 -14.46 -22.06
CA GLU A 357 -1.22 -13.60 -21.52
C GLU A 357 -1.66 -12.90 -20.21
N THR A 358 -2.44 -13.58 -19.36
CA THR A 358 -2.95 -13.00 -18.12
C THR A 358 -2.04 -13.37 -16.97
N LEU A 359 -1.57 -12.36 -16.23
CA LEU A 359 -0.95 -12.51 -14.91
C LEU A 359 -1.85 -11.89 -13.86
N ILE A 360 -2.46 -12.72 -13.01
CA ILE A 360 -3.24 -12.23 -11.86
C ILE A 360 -2.33 -12.20 -10.64
N GLU A 361 -2.06 -10.99 -10.15
CA GLU A 361 -1.27 -10.73 -8.94
C GLU A 361 -2.19 -10.70 -7.71
N VAL A 362 -1.81 -11.44 -6.68
CA VAL A 362 -2.63 -11.66 -5.49
C VAL A 362 -1.77 -11.56 -4.24
N GLU A 363 -2.24 -10.76 -3.28
CA GLU A 363 -1.69 -10.65 -1.93
C GLU A 363 -2.51 -11.45 -0.91
N ARG A 364 -1.95 -11.71 0.28
CA ARG A 364 -2.63 -12.46 1.35
C ARG A 364 -4.04 -11.95 1.66
N SER A 365 -4.24 -10.63 1.70
CA SER A 365 -5.51 -9.98 2.04
C SER A 365 -6.66 -10.35 1.09
N ARG A 366 -6.34 -10.68 -0.17
CA ARG A 366 -7.32 -11.12 -1.17
C ARG A 366 -7.64 -12.62 -1.06
N ILE A 367 -6.78 -13.39 -0.38
CA ILE A 367 -6.89 -14.86 -0.25
C ILE A 367 -7.54 -15.25 1.08
N VAL A 368 -7.16 -14.60 2.18
CA VAL A 368 -7.49 -15.05 3.53
C VAL A 368 -8.61 -14.19 4.13
N SER A 369 -9.72 -14.84 4.50
CA SER A 369 -10.84 -14.24 5.25
C SER A 369 -10.74 -14.57 6.74
N ASN A 370 -11.37 -13.75 7.58
CA ASN A 370 -11.53 -13.97 9.02
C ASN A 370 -12.65 -14.99 9.36
N HIS A 371 -13.40 -15.49 8.37
CA HIS A 371 -14.49 -16.44 8.57
C HIS A 371 -14.13 -17.86 8.09
N ILE A 372 -14.50 -18.85 8.89
CA ILE A 372 -14.24 -20.28 8.62
C ILE A 372 -14.90 -20.73 7.31
N GLY A 373 -14.11 -21.30 6.39
CA GLY A 373 -14.57 -21.85 5.12
C GLY A 373 -14.78 -20.83 3.98
N GLU A 374 -14.51 -19.54 4.22
CA GLU A 374 -14.52 -18.51 3.17
C GLU A 374 -13.20 -18.47 2.39
N THR A 375 -12.08 -18.66 3.06
CA THR A 375 -10.73 -18.63 2.46
C THR A 375 -10.60 -19.63 1.30
N GLY A 376 -11.06 -20.87 1.46
CA GLY A 376 -11.06 -21.83 0.35
C GLY A 376 -11.95 -21.42 -0.82
N LYS A 377 -13.07 -20.71 -0.57
CA LYS A 377 -13.95 -20.21 -1.66
C LYS A 377 -13.29 -19.06 -2.41
N GLN A 378 -12.70 -18.11 -1.70
CA GLN A 378 -11.94 -17.01 -2.30
C GLN A 378 -10.81 -17.54 -3.18
N MET A 379 -10.06 -18.53 -2.68
CA MET A 379 -9.00 -19.16 -3.46
C MET A 379 -9.52 -19.79 -4.75
N ARG A 380 -10.64 -20.53 -4.71
CA ARG A 380 -11.25 -21.10 -5.92
C ARG A 380 -11.70 -20.04 -6.93
N ASN A 381 -12.35 -18.97 -6.46
CA ASN A 381 -12.77 -17.89 -7.36
C ASN A 381 -11.58 -17.24 -8.08
N ILE A 382 -10.44 -17.08 -7.39
CA ILE A 382 -9.21 -16.58 -8.00
C ILE A 382 -8.70 -17.58 -9.06
N LEU A 383 -8.70 -18.88 -8.77
CA LEU A 383 -8.25 -19.91 -9.72
C LEU A 383 -9.15 -19.96 -10.97
N ASP A 384 -10.46 -19.77 -10.81
CA ASP A 384 -11.40 -19.66 -11.94
C ASP A 384 -11.11 -18.42 -12.80
N GLU A 385 -10.76 -17.29 -12.18
CA GLU A 385 -10.36 -16.06 -12.88
C GLU A 385 -9.05 -16.24 -13.66
N VAL A 386 -8.11 -17.01 -13.09
CA VAL A 386 -6.79 -17.28 -13.68
C VAL A 386 -6.87 -18.25 -14.87
N ALA A 387 -7.94 -19.05 -15.01
CA ALA A 387 -8.04 -20.13 -15.99
C ALA A 387 -7.52 -19.74 -17.39
N GLY A 388 -6.58 -20.54 -17.91
CA GLY A 388 -5.87 -20.30 -19.16
C GLY A 388 -4.62 -19.41 -19.04
N GLY A 389 -4.34 -18.82 -17.88
CA GLY A 389 -3.26 -17.87 -17.63
C GLY A 389 -2.31 -18.27 -16.48
N THR A 390 -1.78 -17.25 -15.78
CA THR A 390 -0.80 -17.42 -14.70
C THR A 390 -1.24 -16.69 -13.42
N LEU A 391 -1.19 -17.38 -12.28
CA LEU A 391 -1.37 -16.82 -10.94
C LEU A 391 0.00 -16.45 -10.36
N PHE A 392 0.11 -15.23 -9.83
CA PHE A 392 1.27 -14.77 -9.07
C PHE A 392 0.88 -14.43 -7.63
N ILE A 393 1.49 -15.12 -6.67
CA ILE A 393 1.30 -14.86 -5.23
C ILE A 393 2.60 -14.27 -4.69
N ASP A 394 2.59 -12.97 -4.40
CA ASP A 394 3.73 -12.32 -3.75
C ASP A 394 3.70 -12.52 -2.24
N GLU A 395 4.88 -12.49 -1.62
CA GLU A 395 5.10 -12.81 -0.20
C GLU A 395 4.33 -14.05 0.29
N ALA A 396 4.37 -15.13 -0.51
CA ALA A 396 3.56 -16.33 -0.28
C ALA A 396 3.81 -16.99 1.07
N TYR A 397 5.00 -16.83 1.66
CA TYR A 397 5.32 -17.30 3.01
C TYR A 397 4.39 -16.75 4.09
N THR A 398 3.75 -15.60 3.84
CA THR A 398 2.76 -15.05 4.76
C THR A 398 1.57 -15.97 4.90
N LEU A 399 1.21 -16.79 3.91
CA LEU A 399 0.09 -17.74 3.99
C LEU A 399 0.31 -18.86 5.03
N TYR A 400 1.53 -19.04 5.55
CA TYR A 400 1.85 -20.08 6.51
C TYR A 400 2.32 -19.49 7.84
N LYS A 401 1.71 -19.92 8.96
CA LYS A 401 2.17 -19.58 10.31
C LYS A 401 2.31 -20.85 11.15
N GLU A 402 3.47 -21.04 11.76
CA GLU A 402 3.82 -22.31 12.43
C GLU A 402 3.01 -22.54 13.74
N ASP A 403 2.55 -21.47 14.39
CA ASP A 403 1.99 -21.50 15.76
C ASP A 403 0.53 -21.02 15.89
N SER A 404 -0.29 -21.02 14.83
CA SER A 404 -1.72 -20.69 14.95
C SER A 404 -2.63 -21.92 14.79
N GLU A 405 -3.33 -22.31 15.86
CA GLU A 405 -4.34 -23.38 15.84
C GLU A 405 -5.55 -23.08 14.93
N SER A 406 -5.71 -21.83 14.48
CA SER A 406 -6.74 -21.38 13.53
C SER A 406 -6.11 -20.82 12.24
N ASP A 407 -5.37 -21.64 11.50
CA ASP A 407 -4.65 -21.18 10.30
C ASP A 407 -5.55 -21.20 9.05
N PHE A 408 -6.33 -20.12 8.86
CA PHE A 408 -7.05 -19.88 7.61
C PHE A 408 -6.12 -19.83 6.39
N GLY A 409 -4.82 -19.53 6.56
CA GLY A 409 -3.84 -19.50 5.48
C GLY A 409 -3.47 -20.91 4.99
N GLN A 410 -3.41 -21.89 5.89
CA GLN A 410 -3.19 -23.29 5.53
C GLN A 410 -4.35 -23.85 4.69
N GLU A 411 -5.60 -23.43 4.94
CA GLU A 411 -6.76 -23.79 4.12
C GLU A 411 -6.61 -23.33 2.65
N ALA A 412 -6.07 -22.13 2.44
CA ALA A 412 -5.79 -21.61 1.10
C ALA A 412 -4.71 -22.44 0.39
N ILE A 413 -3.62 -22.77 1.10
CA ILE A 413 -2.53 -23.60 0.59
C ILE A 413 -3.07 -24.98 0.18
N ASP A 414 -3.84 -25.64 1.03
CA ASP A 414 -4.37 -26.97 0.75
C ASP A 414 -5.39 -26.95 -0.40
N THR A 415 -6.21 -25.90 -0.49
CA THR A 415 -7.13 -25.69 -1.62
C THR A 415 -6.37 -25.53 -2.92
N LEU A 416 -5.33 -24.70 -2.94
CA LEU A 416 -4.46 -24.50 -4.10
C LEU A 416 -3.78 -25.82 -4.52
N MET A 417 -3.19 -26.56 -3.58
CA MET A 417 -2.47 -27.80 -3.89
C MET A 417 -3.36 -28.89 -4.47
N LYS A 418 -4.61 -28.96 -3.98
CA LYS A 418 -5.63 -29.87 -4.50
C LYS A 418 -6.05 -29.47 -5.91
N ASP A 419 -6.37 -28.20 -6.14
CA ASP A 419 -6.79 -27.73 -7.45
C ASP A 419 -5.66 -27.89 -8.49
N MET A 420 -4.41 -27.59 -8.10
CA MET A 420 -3.23 -27.83 -8.94
C MET A 420 -3.02 -29.30 -9.29
N GLU A 421 -3.58 -30.24 -8.52
CA GLU A 421 -3.55 -31.67 -8.85
C GLU A 421 -4.57 -32.01 -9.92
N ASP A 422 -5.77 -31.46 -9.80
CA ASP A 422 -6.92 -31.73 -10.67
C ASP A 422 -6.83 -30.96 -12.02
N ASN A 423 -6.18 -29.79 -12.02
CA ASN A 423 -6.20 -28.81 -13.13
C ASN A 423 -4.81 -28.41 -13.65
N ARG A 424 -3.87 -29.36 -13.74
CA ARG A 424 -2.44 -29.09 -14.06
C ARG A 424 -2.19 -28.30 -15.35
N ASP A 425 -3.01 -28.53 -16.37
CA ASP A 425 -2.84 -27.97 -17.70
C ASP A 425 -3.64 -26.68 -17.93
N SER A 426 -4.48 -26.23 -16.97
CA SER A 426 -5.31 -25.05 -17.18
C SER A 426 -4.65 -23.74 -16.75
N TYR A 427 -3.78 -23.73 -15.72
CA TYR A 427 -3.07 -22.53 -15.28
C TYR A 427 -1.68 -22.82 -14.69
N SER A 428 -0.83 -21.79 -14.65
CA SER A 428 0.47 -21.82 -13.99
C SER A 428 0.45 -21.02 -12.70
N VAL A 429 1.25 -21.44 -11.71
CA VAL A 429 1.38 -20.74 -10.42
C VAL A 429 2.83 -20.32 -10.21
N ILE A 430 3.02 -19.05 -9.87
CA ILE A 430 4.30 -18.47 -9.47
C ILE A 430 4.14 -17.97 -8.03
N ILE A 431 4.95 -18.48 -7.12
CA ILE A 431 5.01 -17.98 -5.73
C ILE A 431 6.33 -17.25 -5.50
N ALA A 432 6.28 -16.10 -4.83
CA ALA A 432 7.45 -15.26 -4.56
C ALA A 432 7.61 -14.96 -3.06
N GLY A 433 8.86 -14.77 -2.63
CA GLY A 433 9.15 -14.30 -1.27
C GLY A 433 10.63 -14.33 -0.90
N TYR A 434 10.91 -14.04 0.36
CA TYR A 434 12.26 -14.12 0.91
C TYR A 434 12.71 -15.57 1.07
N ARG A 435 14.00 -15.82 0.87
CA ARG A 435 14.59 -17.16 0.83
C ARG A 435 14.20 -18.01 2.04
N GLU A 436 14.56 -17.58 3.25
CA GLU A 436 14.36 -18.41 4.45
C GLU A 436 12.88 -18.61 4.80
N PRO A 437 12.03 -17.57 4.84
CA PRO A 437 10.58 -17.75 5.07
C PRO A 437 9.92 -18.68 4.04
N MET A 438 10.25 -18.54 2.76
CA MET A 438 9.72 -19.41 1.70
C MET A 438 10.18 -20.85 1.84
N LEU A 439 11.46 -21.08 2.15
CA LEU A 439 11.98 -22.43 2.38
C LEU A 439 11.36 -23.06 3.61
N ASN A 440 11.08 -22.29 4.67
CA ASN A 440 10.37 -22.77 5.85
C ASN A 440 8.95 -23.22 5.49
N MET A 441 8.18 -22.35 4.81
CA MET A 441 6.85 -22.68 4.31
C MET A 441 6.88 -23.96 3.46
N ILE A 442 7.72 -24.02 2.41
CA ILE A 442 7.80 -25.17 1.49
C ILE A 442 8.15 -26.48 2.21
N ARG A 443 8.92 -26.42 3.31
CA ARG A 443 9.31 -27.61 4.07
C ARG A 443 8.25 -28.07 5.06
N LYS A 444 7.52 -27.15 5.68
CA LYS A 444 6.65 -27.43 6.83
C LYS A 444 5.16 -27.36 6.54
N SER A 445 4.71 -26.59 5.55
CA SER A 445 3.27 -26.37 5.30
C SER A 445 2.59 -27.56 4.60
N ASN A 446 3.17 -28.08 3.51
CA ASN A 446 2.60 -29.20 2.78
C ASN A 446 3.68 -30.00 2.03
N SER A 447 3.69 -31.31 2.20
CA SER A 447 4.66 -32.20 1.53
C SER A 447 4.57 -32.19 -0.01
N GLY A 448 3.42 -31.77 -0.56
CA GLY A 448 3.14 -31.69 -2.00
C GLY A 448 3.80 -30.52 -2.73
N PHE A 449 4.36 -29.52 -2.03
CA PHE A 449 5.04 -28.38 -2.67
C PHE A 449 6.20 -28.84 -3.55
N ARG A 450 7.05 -29.74 -3.05
CA ARG A 450 8.26 -30.20 -3.77
C ARG A 450 7.95 -30.93 -5.08
N SER A 451 6.77 -31.54 -5.19
CA SER A 451 6.36 -32.24 -6.41
C SER A 451 5.62 -31.32 -7.39
N ARG A 452 4.95 -30.27 -6.90
CA ARG A 452 4.12 -29.35 -7.72
C ARG A 452 4.87 -28.12 -8.21
N PHE A 453 5.85 -27.64 -7.45
CA PHE A 453 6.72 -26.51 -7.79
C PHE A 453 8.08 -27.03 -8.25
N THR A 454 8.25 -27.09 -9.57
CA THR A 454 9.35 -27.78 -10.23
C THR A 454 10.52 -26.87 -10.57
N TYR A 455 10.26 -25.57 -10.68
CA TYR A 455 11.26 -24.56 -11.01
C TYR A 455 11.51 -23.63 -9.83
N LEU A 456 12.75 -23.62 -9.34
CA LEU A 456 13.22 -22.71 -8.32
C LEU A 456 14.19 -21.71 -8.96
N ILE A 457 13.86 -20.42 -8.91
CA ILE A 457 14.67 -19.35 -9.44
C ILE A 457 15.09 -18.45 -8.28
N GLU A 458 16.40 -18.33 -8.08
CA GLU A 458 16.98 -17.46 -7.07
C GLU A 458 17.49 -16.19 -7.75
N ILE A 459 16.90 -15.06 -7.37
CA ILE A 459 17.23 -13.73 -7.89
C ILE A 459 18.21 -13.07 -6.90
N PRO A 460 19.48 -12.88 -7.29
CA PRO A 460 20.47 -12.25 -6.44
C PRO A 460 20.20 -10.75 -6.28
N ASP A 461 20.82 -10.14 -5.26
CA ASP A 461 20.90 -8.68 -5.16
C ASP A 461 21.72 -8.09 -6.29
N TYR A 462 21.40 -6.84 -6.64
CA TYR A 462 22.13 -6.11 -7.67
C TYR A 462 23.46 -5.58 -7.13
N THR A 463 24.47 -5.63 -7.98
CA THR A 463 25.77 -4.99 -7.77
C THR A 463 25.63 -3.46 -7.74
N ASP A 464 26.64 -2.78 -7.20
CA ASP A 464 26.67 -1.31 -7.13
C ASP A 464 26.57 -0.70 -8.52
N GLU A 465 27.29 -1.27 -9.49
CA GLU A 465 27.28 -0.84 -10.89
C GLU A 465 25.90 -1.04 -11.54
N GLU A 466 25.21 -2.14 -11.24
CA GLU A 466 23.85 -2.39 -11.72
C GLU A 466 22.84 -1.41 -11.12
N LEU A 467 22.95 -1.09 -9.83
CA LEU A 467 22.08 -0.12 -9.16
C LEU A 467 22.29 1.31 -9.65
N ILE A 468 23.54 1.73 -9.88
CA ILE A 468 23.85 3.03 -10.49
C ILE A 468 23.24 3.10 -11.89
N LYS A 469 23.36 2.04 -12.69
CA LYS A 469 22.71 1.98 -14.00
C LYS A 469 21.19 2.07 -13.90
N MET A 470 20.57 1.46 -12.90
CA MET A 470 19.13 1.61 -12.65
C MET A 470 18.76 3.04 -12.27
N ALA A 471 19.59 3.73 -11.49
CA ALA A 471 19.38 5.12 -11.13
C ALA A 471 19.38 6.00 -12.39
N HIS A 472 20.38 5.82 -13.26
CA HIS A 472 20.46 6.52 -14.54
C HIS A 472 19.21 6.32 -15.39
N MET A 473 18.78 5.07 -15.56
CA MET A 473 17.56 4.75 -16.31
C MET A 473 16.30 5.39 -15.70
N HIS A 474 16.22 5.47 -14.37
CA HIS A 474 15.08 6.09 -13.70
C HIS A 474 15.07 7.61 -13.86
N ILE A 475 16.24 8.25 -13.71
CA ILE A 475 16.46 9.69 -13.87
C ILE A 475 16.17 10.12 -15.31
N GLU A 476 16.65 9.36 -16.30
CA GLU A 476 16.41 9.62 -17.72
C GLU A 476 14.90 9.53 -18.06
N ARG A 477 14.19 8.55 -17.49
CA ARG A 477 12.73 8.45 -17.63
C ARG A 477 12.01 9.67 -17.06
N MET A 478 12.53 10.23 -15.97
CA MET A 478 12.03 11.46 -15.34
C MET A 478 12.51 12.74 -16.05
N LYS A 479 13.28 12.63 -17.13
CA LYS A 479 13.79 13.75 -17.95
C LYS A 479 14.80 14.65 -17.24
N TYR A 480 15.47 14.14 -16.22
CA TYR A 480 16.60 14.83 -15.60
C TYR A 480 17.92 14.48 -16.28
N GLN A 481 18.86 15.41 -16.21
CA GLN A 481 20.26 15.26 -16.60
C GLN A 481 21.11 15.22 -15.33
N LEU A 482 22.27 14.57 -15.41
CA LEU A 482 23.21 14.43 -14.31
C LEU A 482 24.43 15.33 -14.53
N GLU A 483 24.85 16.00 -13.46
CA GLU A 483 26.17 16.65 -13.40
C GLU A 483 27.26 15.64 -13.02
N ASP A 484 28.52 15.99 -13.27
CA ASP A 484 29.68 15.18 -12.88
C ASP A 484 29.68 14.93 -11.35
N GLY A 485 30.07 13.72 -10.93
CA GLY A 485 30.16 13.33 -9.53
C GLY A 485 28.88 12.76 -8.91
N VAL A 486 27.76 12.72 -9.63
CA VAL A 486 26.52 12.08 -9.16
C VAL A 486 26.69 10.58 -8.90
N ASP A 487 27.45 9.88 -9.74
CA ASP A 487 27.68 8.43 -9.55
C ASP A 487 28.37 8.12 -8.22
N ASP A 488 29.34 8.95 -7.83
CA ASP A 488 30.02 8.82 -6.54
C ASP A 488 29.06 9.10 -5.38
N ALA A 489 28.16 10.08 -5.51
CA ALA A 489 27.15 10.38 -4.52
C ALA A 489 26.10 9.26 -4.38
N ILE A 490 25.66 8.65 -5.49
CA ILE A 490 24.78 7.48 -5.49
C ILE A 490 25.50 6.29 -4.84
N LYS A 491 26.77 6.06 -5.20
CA LYS A 491 27.58 4.98 -4.62
C LYS A 491 27.77 5.15 -3.11
N LYS A 492 28.06 6.37 -2.63
CA LYS A 492 28.12 6.69 -1.20
C LYS A 492 26.82 6.31 -0.49
N ASN A 493 25.68 6.72 -1.02
CA ASN A 493 24.35 6.37 -0.50
C ASN A 493 24.15 4.84 -0.42
N ILE A 494 24.43 4.11 -1.50
CA ILE A 494 24.30 2.65 -1.53
C ILE A 494 25.18 2.00 -0.46
N LEU A 495 26.45 2.40 -0.34
CA LEU A 495 27.38 1.82 0.63
C LEU A 495 26.97 2.12 2.08
N HIS A 496 26.43 3.32 2.33
CA HIS A 496 25.93 3.77 3.62
C HIS A 496 24.67 3.00 4.05
N ASP A 497 23.68 2.88 3.15
CA ASP A 497 22.37 2.31 3.48
C ASP A 497 22.28 0.79 3.24
N ARG A 498 23.19 0.18 2.47
CA ARG A 498 23.28 -1.28 2.33
C ARG A 498 23.96 -1.89 3.56
N ILE A 499 23.16 -2.15 4.58
CA ILE A 499 23.64 -2.67 5.86
C ILE A 499 23.64 -4.20 5.90
N ASP A 500 22.64 -4.83 5.26
CA ASP A 500 22.47 -6.27 5.23
C ASP A 500 21.85 -6.76 3.91
N GLU A 501 21.55 -8.06 3.85
CA GLU A 501 20.89 -8.72 2.72
C GLU A 501 19.43 -8.26 2.51
N THR A 502 18.82 -7.48 3.42
CA THR A 502 17.44 -6.99 3.25
C THR A 502 17.34 -5.71 2.43
N PHE A 503 18.47 -5.24 1.88
CA PHE A 503 18.56 -4.02 1.10
C PHE A 503 17.52 -3.96 -0.03
N GLY A 504 16.83 -2.83 -0.14
CA GLY A 504 15.69 -2.65 -1.04
C GLY A 504 16.00 -2.61 -2.53
N ASN A 505 17.27 -2.73 -2.94
CA ASN A 505 17.69 -2.82 -4.35
C ASN A 505 17.04 -1.74 -5.26
N ALA A 506 16.30 -2.12 -6.30
CA ALA A 506 15.69 -1.17 -7.23
C ALA A 506 14.65 -0.26 -6.56
N ARG A 507 14.01 -0.72 -5.48
CA ARG A 507 13.09 0.12 -4.68
C ARG A 507 13.87 1.22 -3.95
N TYR A 508 15.02 0.87 -3.37
CA TYR A 508 15.91 1.84 -2.73
C TYR A 508 16.36 2.91 -3.73
N ILE A 509 16.77 2.52 -4.95
CA ILE A 509 17.21 3.47 -5.98
C ILE A 509 16.08 4.42 -6.39
N ARG A 510 14.84 3.93 -6.52
CA ARG A 510 13.67 4.78 -6.78
C ARG A 510 13.47 5.80 -5.66
N GLU A 511 13.51 5.36 -4.41
CA GLU A 511 13.36 6.22 -3.24
C GLU A 511 14.50 7.25 -3.14
N LEU A 512 15.74 6.84 -3.46
CA LEU A 512 16.91 7.73 -3.50
C LEU A 512 16.78 8.82 -4.56
N VAL A 513 16.39 8.47 -5.79
CA VAL A 513 16.20 9.44 -6.88
C VAL A 513 15.07 10.41 -6.57
N ASN A 514 13.94 9.94 -6.03
CA ASN A 514 12.84 10.81 -5.62
C ASN A 514 13.30 11.82 -4.56
N ARG A 515 14.04 11.35 -3.55
CA ARG A 515 14.61 12.21 -2.50
C ARG A 515 15.59 13.23 -3.07
N ALA A 516 16.39 12.86 -4.08
CA ALA A 516 17.29 13.78 -4.76
C ALA A 516 16.53 14.88 -5.50
N VAL A 517 15.40 14.56 -6.15
CA VAL A 517 14.52 15.55 -6.78
C VAL A 517 13.93 16.51 -5.75
N GLU A 518 13.52 16.00 -4.58
CA GLU A 518 13.05 16.86 -3.46
C GLU A 518 14.17 17.79 -2.96
N ASN A 519 15.39 17.27 -2.77
CA ASN A 519 16.55 18.06 -2.34
C ASN A 519 16.93 19.14 -3.36
N GLN A 520 16.87 18.81 -4.65
CA GLN A 520 17.07 19.76 -5.74
C GLN A 520 16.05 20.91 -5.66
N ALA A 521 14.77 20.61 -5.45
CA ALA A 521 13.73 21.63 -5.30
C ALA A 521 14.01 22.55 -4.10
N GLU A 522 14.43 22.01 -2.96
CA GLU A 522 14.83 22.82 -1.80
C GLU A 522 16.03 23.73 -2.10
N ARG A 523 17.06 23.19 -2.78
CA ARG A 523 18.24 23.94 -3.18
C ARG A 523 17.89 25.10 -4.10
N LEU A 524 17.10 24.84 -5.16
CA LEU A 524 16.71 25.85 -6.14
C LEU A 524 15.85 26.95 -5.49
N ASN A 525 14.94 26.59 -4.59
CA ASN A 525 14.12 27.57 -3.85
C ASN A 525 14.97 28.52 -2.98
N LYS A 526 16.13 28.07 -2.46
CA LYS A 526 17.05 28.91 -1.69
C LYS A 526 17.90 29.84 -2.56
N GLN A 527 18.12 29.48 -3.82
CA GLN A 527 19.07 30.16 -4.72
C GLN A 527 18.47 31.42 -5.38
N GLY A 528 17.14 31.57 -5.37
CA GLY A 528 16.43 32.76 -5.83
C GLY A 528 16.35 32.84 -7.37
N GLU A 529 17.46 33.12 -8.04
CA GLU A 529 17.55 33.07 -9.51
C GLU A 529 17.92 31.64 -9.95
N MET A 530 17.09 31.02 -10.80
CA MET A 530 17.33 29.70 -11.38
C MET A 530 17.14 29.73 -12.89
N SER A 531 17.98 29.02 -13.63
CA SER A 531 17.81 28.83 -15.07
C SER A 531 16.89 27.64 -15.37
N GLU A 532 16.32 27.60 -16.58
CA GLU A 532 15.56 26.43 -17.06
C GLU A 532 16.40 25.15 -17.01
N GLN A 533 17.71 25.26 -17.26
CA GLN A 533 18.64 24.13 -17.19
C GLN A 533 18.80 23.60 -15.75
N ASP A 534 18.77 24.48 -14.75
CA ASP A 534 18.89 24.08 -13.34
C ASP A 534 17.71 23.21 -12.89
N ILE A 535 16.52 23.44 -13.45
CA ILE A 535 15.29 22.66 -13.15
C ILE A 535 15.44 21.20 -13.61
N PHE A 536 16.14 20.97 -14.72
CA PHE A 536 16.31 19.62 -15.28
C PHE A 536 17.66 18.97 -14.90
N THR A 537 18.46 19.59 -14.02
CA THR A 537 19.79 19.06 -13.67
C THR A 537 19.84 18.65 -12.19
N LEU A 538 20.13 17.36 -11.94
CA LEU A 538 20.44 16.84 -10.62
C LEU A 538 21.96 16.85 -10.39
N LYS A 539 22.35 17.33 -9.21
CA LYS A 539 23.74 17.49 -8.78
C LYS A 539 24.11 16.47 -7.72
N ALA A 540 25.41 16.25 -7.51
CA ALA A 540 25.90 15.33 -6.48
C ALA A 540 25.36 15.68 -5.08
N GLU A 541 25.24 16.97 -4.76
CA GLU A 541 24.68 17.48 -3.49
C GLU A 541 23.18 17.18 -3.31
N ASP A 542 22.45 16.93 -4.39
CA ASP A 542 21.04 16.54 -4.32
C ASP A 542 20.90 15.09 -3.85
N PHE A 543 21.85 14.22 -4.21
CA PHE A 543 21.89 12.81 -3.77
C PHE A 543 22.56 12.65 -2.42
N TRP A 544 23.66 13.37 -2.18
CA TRP A 544 24.46 13.27 -0.98
C TRP A 544 24.94 14.64 -0.56
N GLN A 545 24.34 15.17 0.49
CA GLN A 545 24.86 16.35 1.16
C GLN A 545 25.97 15.86 2.11
N ASP A 546 27.22 16.26 1.87
CA ASP A 546 28.28 16.19 2.88
C ASP A 546 27.95 17.23 3.99
N ASN A 547 26.81 17.06 4.67
CA ASN A 547 26.35 17.90 5.78
C ASN A 547 27.00 17.46 7.09
N SER A 548 28.31 17.33 7.03
CA SER A 548 29.21 17.49 8.15
C SER A 548 30.60 17.49 7.53
N GLU A 549 31.45 18.45 7.88
CA GLU A 549 32.82 18.05 8.15
C GLU A 549 32.69 16.83 9.07
N GLU A 550 32.89 15.61 8.54
CA GLU A 550 32.73 14.39 9.33
C GLU A 550 33.59 14.58 10.56
N LYS A 551 32.94 14.82 11.69
CA LYS A 551 33.66 15.14 12.91
C LYS A 551 34.50 13.92 13.21
N THR A 552 35.78 14.17 13.40
CA THR A 552 36.72 13.16 13.87
C THR A 552 36.22 12.60 15.20
N VAL A 553 36.68 11.38 15.53
CA VAL A 553 36.38 10.76 16.82
C VAL A 553 36.77 11.70 17.97
N GLU A 554 37.90 12.40 17.82
CA GLU A 554 38.39 13.40 18.76
C GLU A 554 37.40 14.56 18.95
N GLN A 555 36.81 15.09 17.89
CA GLN A 555 35.82 16.16 17.99
C GLN A 555 34.53 15.72 18.69
N TYR A 556 34.11 14.46 18.52
CA TYR A 556 32.97 13.92 19.28
C TYR A 556 33.32 13.66 20.75
N LEU A 557 34.55 13.25 21.04
CA LEU A 557 35.03 13.12 22.43
C LEU A 557 35.17 14.49 23.11
N GLU A 558 35.56 15.53 22.39
CA GLU A 558 35.53 16.92 22.88
C GLU A 558 34.10 17.38 23.16
N GLU A 559 33.14 17.02 22.29
CA GLU A 559 31.72 17.29 22.52
C GLU A 559 31.22 16.60 23.80
N LEU A 560 31.61 15.33 24.03
CA LEU A 560 31.33 14.60 25.26
C LEU A 560 31.95 15.28 26.49
N ASP A 561 33.21 15.71 26.39
CA ASP A 561 33.93 16.38 27.47
C ASP A 561 33.31 17.75 27.82
N SER A 562 32.72 18.43 26.84
CA SER A 562 32.02 19.71 27.03
C SER A 562 30.65 19.59 27.73
N MET A 563 30.10 18.38 27.83
CA MET A 563 28.88 18.12 28.59
C MET A 563 29.15 18.37 30.08
N THR A 564 28.22 19.05 30.74
CA THR A 564 28.31 19.35 32.19
C THR A 564 28.21 18.06 33.00
N GLY A 565 28.98 17.95 34.08
CA GLY A 565 29.04 16.75 34.94
C GLY A 565 29.45 15.49 34.19
N LEU A 566 28.84 14.35 34.54
CA LEU A 566 28.97 13.06 33.86
C LEU A 566 30.38 12.45 33.86
N ASP A 567 31.24 12.78 34.83
CA ASP A 567 32.64 12.32 34.84
C ASP A 567 32.78 10.79 34.73
N GLY A 568 32.02 10.03 35.51
CA GLY A 568 32.01 8.56 35.42
C GLY A 568 31.55 8.05 34.05
N VAL A 569 30.55 8.68 33.44
CA VAL A 569 30.08 8.34 32.08
C VAL A 569 31.14 8.66 31.04
N LYS A 570 31.81 9.81 31.15
CA LYS A 570 32.89 10.24 30.23
C LYS A 570 34.05 9.25 30.27
N GLU A 571 34.45 8.80 31.46
CA GLU A 571 35.51 7.80 31.63
C GLU A 571 35.13 6.45 30.99
N GLU A 572 33.93 5.96 31.26
CA GLU A 572 33.46 4.67 30.73
C GLU A 572 33.32 4.71 29.20
N VAL A 573 32.73 5.78 28.65
CA VAL A 573 32.64 5.97 27.20
C VAL A 573 34.03 6.03 26.56
N LYS A 574 34.98 6.77 27.14
CA LYS A 574 36.36 6.82 26.64
C LYS A 574 37.03 5.44 26.67
N ALA A 575 36.81 4.67 27.73
CA ALA A 575 37.35 3.31 27.83
C ALA A 575 36.78 2.39 26.71
N LEU A 576 35.48 2.47 26.46
CA LEU A 576 34.81 1.73 25.38
C LEU A 576 35.36 2.17 24.01
N VAL A 577 35.46 3.47 23.75
CA VAL A 577 35.96 4.02 22.49
C VAL A 577 37.42 3.61 22.25
N ASN A 578 38.27 3.65 23.28
CA ASN A 578 39.67 3.19 23.17
C ASN A 578 39.75 1.71 22.78
N ARG A 579 38.94 0.86 23.41
CA ARG A 579 38.88 -0.58 23.08
C ARG A 579 38.49 -0.78 21.61
N ILE A 580 37.43 -0.13 21.17
CA ILE A 580 36.92 -0.24 19.80
C ILE A 580 37.92 0.32 18.78
N THR A 581 38.60 1.42 19.10
CA THR A 581 39.63 2.01 18.23
C THR A 581 40.76 1.01 17.95
N VAL A 582 41.22 0.28 18.97
CA VAL A 582 42.23 -0.75 18.81
C VAL A 582 41.72 -1.90 17.93
N MET A 583 40.50 -2.38 18.18
CA MET A 583 39.87 -3.45 17.39
C MET A 583 39.71 -3.05 15.92
N ALA A 584 39.25 -1.83 15.66
CA ALA A 584 39.08 -1.30 14.30
C ALA A 584 40.40 -1.22 13.54
N GLU A 585 41.47 -0.80 14.22
CA GLU A 585 42.80 -0.75 13.62
C GLU A 585 43.38 -2.14 13.38
N MET A 586 43.09 -3.12 14.24
CA MET A 586 43.48 -4.52 14.03
C MET A 586 42.79 -5.12 12.80
N GLU A 587 41.49 -4.91 12.65
CA GLU A 587 40.72 -5.38 11.50
C GLU A 587 41.21 -4.72 10.19
N LYS A 588 41.44 -3.39 10.19
CA LYS A 588 42.01 -2.67 9.04
C LYS A 588 43.35 -3.24 8.57
N ARG A 589 44.12 -3.85 9.48
CA ARG A 589 45.41 -4.49 9.18
C ARG A 589 45.31 -5.98 8.84
N GLY A 590 44.09 -6.52 8.77
CA GLY A 590 43.83 -7.93 8.48
C GLY A 590 44.32 -8.88 9.58
N LEU A 591 44.45 -8.39 10.83
CA LEU A 591 44.76 -9.23 11.97
C LEU A 591 43.48 -9.96 12.42
N ASP A 592 43.64 -11.22 12.83
CA ASP A 592 42.53 -12.04 13.32
C ASP A 592 42.00 -11.46 14.64
N VAL A 593 40.85 -10.80 14.56
CA VAL A 593 40.07 -10.37 15.72
C VAL A 593 39.20 -11.59 16.06
N SER A 594 39.74 -12.46 16.91
CA SER A 594 39.17 -13.80 17.17
C SER A 594 37.77 -13.79 17.79
N ASP A 595 37.36 -12.63 18.29
CA ASP A 595 35.98 -12.27 18.59
C ASP A 595 35.67 -11.04 17.71
N ASP A 596 34.44 -10.90 17.22
CA ASP A 596 33.88 -9.62 16.73
C ASP A 596 34.27 -8.46 17.66
N TYR A 597 33.99 -7.20 17.31
CA TYR A 597 34.19 -5.98 18.14
C TYR A 597 33.66 -6.03 19.61
N GLY A 598 33.21 -7.18 20.11
CA GLY A 598 32.37 -7.38 21.26
C GLY A 598 30.92 -7.13 20.88
N THR A 599 30.01 -7.51 21.77
CA THR A 599 28.64 -6.99 21.68
C THR A 599 28.65 -5.49 21.98
N LEU A 600 28.08 -4.73 21.05
CA LEU A 600 27.92 -3.27 21.12
C LEU A 600 26.80 -2.86 22.08
N HIS A 601 25.97 -3.80 22.52
CA HIS A 601 24.78 -3.53 23.31
C HIS A 601 25.15 -3.02 24.71
N MET A 602 24.35 -2.11 25.26
CA MET A 602 24.63 -1.46 26.55
C MET A 602 23.36 -1.32 27.40
N VAL A 603 23.53 -1.26 28.73
CA VAL A 603 22.50 -0.82 29.68
C VAL A 603 22.85 0.57 30.22
N PHE A 604 21.91 1.51 30.13
CA PHE A 604 22.03 2.85 30.71
C PHE A 604 21.13 2.96 31.95
N LYS A 605 21.74 3.16 33.11
CA LYS A 605 21.04 3.25 34.40
C LYS A 605 21.10 4.67 34.93
N GLY A 606 19.98 5.20 35.41
CA GLY A 606 19.96 6.48 36.14
C GLY A 606 18.62 7.19 36.08
N ASN A 607 18.46 8.25 36.86
CA ASN A 607 17.20 8.99 36.99
C ASN A 607 16.82 9.75 35.70
N PRO A 608 15.56 10.25 35.56
CA PRO A 608 15.17 11.04 34.40
C PRO A 608 16.02 12.30 34.31
N GLY A 609 16.33 12.73 33.09
CA GLY A 609 17.04 13.99 32.88
C GLY A 609 18.54 13.97 33.20
N THR A 610 19.16 12.80 33.40
CA THR A 610 20.62 12.67 33.60
C THR A 610 21.44 12.67 32.29
N GLY A 611 20.80 12.71 31.12
CA GLY A 611 21.50 12.84 29.82
C GLY A 611 21.66 11.54 29.02
N LYS A 612 21.06 10.42 29.45
CA LYS A 612 21.07 9.10 28.77
C LYS A 612 20.91 9.18 27.25
N THR A 613 19.81 9.77 26.77
CA THR A 613 19.50 9.87 25.34
C THR A 613 20.51 10.74 24.58
N THR A 614 21.09 11.75 25.23
CA THR A 614 22.08 12.65 24.61
C THR A 614 23.41 11.92 24.38
N VAL A 615 23.90 11.23 25.41
CA VAL A 615 25.13 10.42 25.32
C VAL A 615 24.94 9.25 24.34
N ALA A 616 23.76 8.62 24.31
CA ALA A 616 23.45 7.56 23.36
C ALA A 616 23.59 8.03 21.91
N ARG A 617 23.02 9.20 21.56
CA ARG A 617 23.17 9.78 20.20
C ARG A 617 24.62 10.08 19.86
N LEU A 618 25.39 10.59 20.81
CA LEU A 618 26.81 10.89 20.60
C LEU A 618 27.64 9.62 20.39
N LEU A 619 27.37 8.56 21.15
CA LEU A 619 27.98 7.24 20.97
C LEU A 619 27.74 6.68 19.57
N GLY A 620 26.53 6.82 19.02
CA GLY A 620 26.23 6.37 17.65
C GLY A 620 27.15 7.01 16.62
N LYS A 621 27.33 8.33 16.74
CA LYS A 621 28.24 9.09 15.89
C LYS A 621 29.70 8.69 16.07
N ILE A 622 30.15 8.48 17.32
CA ILE A 622 31.53 8.04 17.61
C ILE A 622 31.79 6.65 17.00
N TYR A 623 30.89 5.69 17.20
CA TYR A 623 31.04 4.33 16.67
C TYR A 623 30.97 4.30 15.14
N SER A 624 30.24 5.23 14.54
CA SER A 624 30.21 5.39 13.09
C SER A 624 31.49 6.01 12.53
N ALA A 625 32.03 7.04 13.18
CA ALA A 625 33.33 7.61 12.83
C ALA A 625 34.49 6.59 12.96
N LEU A 626 34.35 5.60 13.84
CA LEU A 626 35.27 4.48 13.98
C LEU A 626 35.09 3.38 12.93
N GLY A 627 34.01 3.43 12.13
CA GLY A 627 33.67 2.44 11.10
C GLY A 627 32.96 1.19 11.62
N VAL A 628 32.53 1.17 12.88
CA VAL A 628 31.82 0.03 13.49
C VAL A 628 30.33 0.05 13.16
N LEU A 629 29.72 1.23 13.24
CA LEU A 629 28.33 1.44 12.80
C LEU A 629 28.32 2.14 11.44
N LYS A 630 27.52 1.65 10.50
CA LYS A 630 27.44 2.28 9.18
C LYS A 630 26.70 3.62 9.20
N ARG A 631 25.73 3.78 10.12
CA ARG A 631 24.79 4.91 10.16
C ARG A 631 24.71 5.47 11.57
N GLY A 632 25.69 6.28 11.98
CA GLY A 632 25.76 6.86 13.33
C GLY A 632 24.70 7.92 13.64
N ASP A 633 24.04 8.43 12.61
CA ASP A 633 22.91 9.36 12.67
C ASP A 633 21.56 8.66 12.92
N VAL A 634 21.46 7.37 12.57
CA VAL A 634 20.25 6.58 12.80
C VAL A 634 20.10 6.29 14.29
N PHE A 635 19.07 6.90 14.87
CA PHE A 635 18.71 6.74 16.27
C PHE A 635 17.19 6.54 16.38
N VAL A 636 16.79 5.32 16.73
CA VAL A 636 15.37 4.96 16.91
C VAL A 636 15.07 4.85 18.39
N GLU A 637 14.19 5.73 18.86
CA GLU A 637 13.71 5.73 20.25
C GLU A 637 12.35 5.03 20.35
N CYS A 638 12.26 4.06 21.25
CA CYS A 638 11.04 3.33 21.52
C CYS A 638 10.87 3.00 23.01
N ASN A 639 9.65 2.60 23.35
CA ASN A 639 9.26 2.11 24.66
C ASN A 639 8.38 0.86 24.47
N ARG A 640 7.89 0.27 25.56
CA ARG A 640 6.99 -0.90 25.52
C ARG A 640 5.87 -0.76 24.50
N GLY A 641 5.23 0.41 24.41
CA GLY A 641 4.05 0.61 23.56
C GLY A 641 4.32 0.46 22.06
N LYS A 642 5.57 0.65 21.60
CA LYS A 642 5.97 0.40 20.20
C LYS A 642 6.40 -1.05 19.96
N LEU A 643 6.85 -1.75 20.99
CA LEU A 643 7.40 -3.11 20.87
C LEU A 643 6.32 -4.18 21.09
N VAL A 644 5.43 -3.98 22.04
CA VAL A 644 4.42 -4.97 22.44
C VAL A 644 3.12 -4.75 21.65
N GLY A 645 2.66 -5.79 20.96
CA GLY A 645 1.42 -5.75 20.19
C GLY A 645 0.16 -5.68 21.05
N LYS A 646 -0.94 -5.17 20.48
CA LYS A 646 -2.27 -5.18 21.13
C LYS A 646 -2.97 -6.54 21.04
N TYR A 647 -2.54 -7.39 20.11
CA TYR A 647 -3.10 -8.70 19.82
C TYR A 647 -1.98 -9.75 19.76
N GLN A 648 -2.30 -11.00 20.08
CA GLN A 648 -1.35 -12.11 20.09
C GLN A 648 -0.75 -12.33 18.69
N GLY A 649 0.57 -12.53 18.62
CA GLY A 649 1.30 -12.75 17.36
C GLY A 649 1.69 -11.48 16.59
N HIS A 650 1.46 -10.28 17.13
CA HIS A 650 1.94 -9.01 16.54
C HIS A 650 3.21 -8.46 17.20
N THR A 651 3.57 -8.96 18.38
CA THR A 651 4.71 -8.45 19.15
C THR A 651 6.04 -8.72 18.42
N ALA A 652 6.25 -9.95 17.95
CA ALA A 652 7.46 -10.28 17.19
C ALA A 652 7.63 -9.39 15.94
N ASP A 653 6.55 -9.16 15.18
CA ASP A 653 6.56 -8.28 14.00
C ASP A 653 6.91 -6.83 14.37
N ASN A 654 6.34 -6.32 15.46
CA ASN A 654 6.62 -4.97 15.96
C ASN A 654 8.10 -4.81 16.34
N VAL A 655 8.66 -5.76 17.10
CA VAL A 655 10.09 -5.77 17.45
C VAL A 655 10.95 -5.80 16.20
N ASN A 656 10.66 -6.71 15.26
CA ASN A 656 11.40 -6.84 14.00
C ASN A 656 11.37 -5.54 13.19
N ASN A 657 10.21 -4.87 13.11
CA ASN A 657 10.08 -3.61 12.38
C ASN A 657 10.88 -2.47 13.05
N VAL A 658 10.84 -2.39 14.38
CA VAL A 658 11.61 -1.39 15.13
C VAL A 658 13.11 -1.65 15.00
N VAL A 659 13.56 -2.91 15.11
CA VAL A 659 14.96 -3.31 14.88
C VAL A 659 15.41 -2.96 13.47
N LYS A 660 14.62 -3.30 12.45
CA LYS A 660 14.91 -2.96 11.04
C LYS A 660 15.07 -1.45 10.85
N SER A 661 14.23 -0.64 11.49
CA SER A 661 14.33 0.82 11.41
C SER A 661 15.59 1.39 12.05
N ALA A 662 16.18 0.68 13.03
CA ALA A 662 17.39 1.08 13.74
C ALA A 662 18.68 0.50 13.13
N MET A 663 18.56 -0.29 12.06
CA MET A 663 19.66 -1.03 11.48
C MET A 663 20.78 -0.10 11.02
N GLY A 664 22.03 -0.50 11.31
CA GLY A 664 23.24 0.29 11.06
C GLY A 664 23.54 1.37 12.10
N GLY A 665 22.60 1.64 13.02
CA GLY A 665 22.70 2.68 14.05
C GLY A 665 22.30 2.18 15.43
N ILE A 666 21.52 2.99 16.15
CA ILE A 666 21.12 2.74 17.54
C ILE A 666 19.60 2.50 17.67
N LEU A 667 19.25 1.39 18.33
CA LEU A 667 17.95 1.16 18.94
C LEU A 667 18.01 1.52 20.42
N PHE A 668 17.34 2.60 20.81
CA PHE A 668 17.26 3.07 22.20
C PHE A 668 15.88 2.71 22.78
N ILE A 669 15.86 1.84 23.78
CA ILE A 669 14.64 1.40 24.48
C ILE A 669 14.59 2.10 25.83
N ASP A 670 13.74 3.12 25.95
CA ASP A 670 13.52 3.83 27.21
C ASP A 670 12.54 3.07 28.11
N GLU A 671 12.77 3.18 29.43
CA GLU A 671 12.05 2.42 30.46
C GLU A 671 11.97 0.92 30.14
N ALA A 672 13.09 0.31 29.72
CA ALA A 672 13.13 -1.06 29.21
C ALA A 672 12.60 -2.11 30.21
N TYR A 673 12.73 -1.84 31.52
CA TYR A 673 12.15 -2.67 32.58
C TYR A 673 10.64 -2.85 32.45
N ALA A 674 9.93 -1.92 31.79
CA ALA A 674 8.51 -2.02 31.53
C ALA A 674 8.16 -3.18 30.59
N LEU A 675 9.12 -3.76 29.85
CA LEU A 675 8.90 -4.96 29.04
C LEU A 675 8.61 -6.21 29.88
N SER A 676 8.92 -6.21 31.18
CA SER A 676 8.69 -7.36 32.06
C SER A 676 7.79 -6.98 33.25
N GLN A 677 6.46 -7.01 33.06
CA GLN A 677 5.49 -6.65 34.11
C GLN A 677 5.00 -7.83 34.99
N GLY A 678 5.81 -8.89 35.13
CA GLY A 678 5.53 -10.05 35.99
C GLY A 678 5.51 -11.38 35.23
N GLU A 679 5.26 -12.48 35.92
CA GLU A 679 5.33 -13.85 35.35
C GLU A 679 4.23 -14.14 34.31
N ASN A 680 3.11 -13.39 34.33
CA ASN A 680 1.98 -13.58 33.42
C ASN A 680 2.01 -12.67 32.19
N ASP A 681 3.07 -11.87 32.01
CA ASP A 681 3.21 -10.95 30.86
C ASP A 681 3.82 -11.67 29.64
N SER A 682 3.03 -12.56 29.02
CA SER A 682 3.47 -13.36 27.88
C SER A 682 3.89 -12.52 26.67
N PHE A 683 3.19 -11.40 26.42
CA PHE A 683 3.55 -10.49 25.32
C PHE A 683 4.86 -9.74 25.59
N GLY A 684 5.10 -9.32 26.83
CA GLY A 684 6.38 -8.72 27.21
C GLY A 684 7.55 -9.67 27.04
N GLN A 685 7.38 -10.94 27.42
CA GLN A 685 8.38 -11.98 27.21
C GLN A 685 8.63 -12.27 25.73
N GLU A 686 7.58 -12.38 24.91
CA GLU A 686 7.72 -12.51 23.45
C GLU A 686 8.55 -11.38 22.84
N ALA A 687 8.36 -10.13 23.32
CA ALA A 687 9.14 -8.99 22.88
C ALA A 687 10.62 -9.13 23.25
N ILE A 688 10.92 -9.57 24.47
CA ILE A 688 12.28 -9.77 24.98
C ILE A 688 12.97 -10.90 24.19
N ASP A 689 12.31 -12.04 23.98
CA ASP A 689 12.86 -13.19 23.27
C ASP A 689 13.17 -12.84 21.81
N THR A 690 12.26 -12.10 21.16
CA THR A 690 12.47 -11.60 19.80
C THR A 690 13.64 -10.62 19.77
N LEU A 691 13.70 -9.67 20.71
CA LEU A 691 14.78 -8.68 20.79
C LEU A 691 16.14 -9.35 21.03
N VAL A 692 16.22 -10.34 21.91
CA VAL A 692 17.44 -11.13 22.19
C VAL A 692 17.91 -11.85 20.93
N SER A 693 16.99 -12.43 20.16
CA SER A 693 17.30 -13.10 18.90
C SER A 693 17.85 -12.12 17.86
N GLU A 694 17.21 -10.96 17.73
CA GLU A 694 17.66 -9.91 16.81
C GLU A 694 18.99 -9.27 17.23
N MET A 695 19.25 -9.11 18.53
CA MET A 695 20.55 -8.66 19.03
C MET A 695 21.66 -9.61 18.62
N GLU A 696 21.44 -10.93 18.70
CA GLU A 696 22.42 -11.93 18.27
C GLU A 696 22.65 -11.90 16.76
N ASN A 697 21.56 -11.90 15.98
CA ASN A 697 21.60 -11.91 14.51
C ASN A 697 22.25 -10.65 13.91
N ASN A 698 22.19 -9.53 14.64
CA ASN A 698 22.57 -8.20 14.15
C ASN A 698 23.72 -7.56 14.96
N ARG A 699 24.45 -8.33 15.78
CA ARG A 699 25.43 -7.82 16.76
C ARG A 699 26.54 -6.90 16.21
N ASN A 700 26.88 -7.02 14.93
CA ASN A 700 27.93 -6.24 14.26
C ASN A 700 27.42 -4.99 13.53
N ARG A 701 26.10 -4.82 13.48
CA ARG A 701 25.45 -3.79 12.65
C ARG A 701 24.32 -3.06 13.37
N LEU A 702 24.09 -3.36 14.65
CA LEU A 702 23.06 -2.75 15.47
C LEU A 702 23.61 -2.58 16.89
N MET A 703 23.49 -1.36 17.42
CA MET A 703 23.68 -1.11 18.83
C MET A 703 22.31 -1.00 19.51
N VAL A 704 22.11 -1.76 20.60
CA VAL A 704 20.87 -1.74 21.39
C VAL A 704 21.22 -1.18 22.75
N ILE A 705 20.55 -0.10 23.15
CA ILE A 705 20.72 0.56 24.44
C ILE A 705 19.43 0.43 25.22
N LEU A 706 19.48 -0.30 26.33
CA LEU A 706 18.35 -0.41 27.27
C LEU A 706 18.51 0.63 28.37
N ALA A 707 17.56 1.55 28.48
CA ALA A 707 17.61 2.63 29.46
C ALA A 707 16.50 2.51 30.52
N GLY A 708 16.81 2.93 31.75
CA GLY A 708 15.85 2.99 32.84
C GLY A 708 16.46 3.41 34.18
N TYR A 709 15.66 3.34 35.24
CA TYR A 709 16.10 3.56 36.61
C TYR A 709 16.99 2.43 37.11
N SER A 710 17.96 2.75 37.96
CA SER A 710 19.02 1.82 38.35
C SER A 710 18.48 0.53 38.98
N ASP A 711 17.65 0.65 40.01
CA ASP A 711 17.11 -0.51 40.75
C ASP A 711 16.18 -1.38 39.89
N GLU A 712 15.37 -0.75 39.04
CA GLU A 712 14.45 -1.41 38.13
C GLU A 712 15.20 -2.15 37.02
N MET A 713 16.25 -1.54 36.47
CA MET A 713 17.10 -2.15 35.46
C MET A 713 17.90 -3.32 36.03
N ASP A 714 18.40 -3.22 37.28
CA ASP A 714 19.05 -4.35 37.97
C ASP A 714 18.12 -5.56 38.04
N ARG A 715 16.90 -5.36 38.56
CA ARG A 715 15.89 -6.42 38.65
C ARG A 715 15.50 -6.97 37.28
N PHE A 716 15.38 -6.10 36.28
CA PHE A 716 15.04 -6.49 34.92
C PHE A 716 16.12 -7.36 34.27
N MET A 717 17.39 -6.97 34.41
CA MET A 717 18.52 -7.73 33.87
C MET A 717 18.76 -9.05 34.61
N GLU A 718 18.49 -9.12 35.92
CA GLU A 718 18.59 -10.36 36.69
C GLU A 718 17.54 -11.41 36.29
N ARG A 719 16.33 -10.98 35.93
CA ARG A 719 15.25 -11.87 35.51
C ARG A 719 15.47 -12.48 34.12
N ASN A 720 16.14 -11.76 33.23
CA ASN A 720 16.28 -12.13 31.82
C ASN A 720 17.72 -12.54 31.50
N GLN A 721 18.04 -13.82 31.70
CA GLN A 721 19.39 -14.36 31.44
C GLN A 721 19.85 -14.13 29.99
N GLY A 722 18.93 -14.14 29.02
CA GLY A 722 19.22 -13.90 27.61
C GLY A 722 19.72 -12.48 27.31
N LEU A 723 19.20 -11.47 28.03
CA LEU A 723 19.69 -10.08 27.94
C LEU A 723 21.01 -9.92 28.69
N LYS A 724 21.10 -10.47 29.91
CA LYS A 724 22.31 -10.38 30.73
C LYS A 724 23.55 -10.98 30.07
N SER A 725 23.40 -12.05 29.29
CA SER A 725 24.52 -12.66 28.56
C SER A 725 24.97 -11.86 27.34
N ARG A 726 24.10 -11.04 26.75
CA ARG A 726 24.34 -10.30 25.50
C ARG A 726 24.63 -8.82 25.68
N ILE A 727 24.42 -8.29 26.89
CA ILE A 727 24.67 -6.89 27.23
C ILE A 727 25.69 -6.81 28.37
N PRO A 728 27.00 -6.84 28.07
CA PRO A 728 28.04 -6.81 29.08
C PRO A 728 28.42 -5.39 29.51
N ASN A 729 28.10 -4.38 28.71
CA ASN A 729 28.47 -3.00 28.98
C ASN A 729 27.35 -2.31 29.76
N GLU A 730 27.71 -1.64 30.84
CA GLU A 730 26.79 -0.90 31.70
C GLU A 730 27.34 0.49 31.96
N ILE A 731 26.50 1.51 31.80
CA ILE A 731 26.85 2.91 32.07
C ILE A 731 25.87 3.46 33.09
N VAL A 732 26.39 3.91 34.22
CA VAL A 732 25.63 4.53 35.30
C VAL A 732 25.69 6.05 35.16
N PHE A 733 24.52 6.66 35.04
CA PHE A 733 24.31 8.10 34.94
C PHE A 733 23.89 8.63 36.32
N GLU A 734 24.86 9.21 37.02
CA GLU A 734 24.65 9.83 38.33
C GLU A 734 23.79 11.10 38.21
N ASP A 735 23.16 11.48 39.32
CA ASP A 735 22.42 12.74 39.42
C ASP A 735 23.39 13.91 39.37
N TYR A 736 22.96 14.99 38.72
CA TYR A 736 23.76 16.23 38.66
C TYR A 736 23.79 16.90 40.03
N ASP A 737 24.96 17.45 40.39
CA ASP A 737 25.06 18.26 41.59
C ASP A 737 24.48 19.67 41.38
N GLY A 738 24.48 20.49 42.44
CA GLY A 738 23.90 21.83 42.39
C GLY A 738 24.63 22.80 41.46
N GLU A 739 25.95 22.65 41.31
CA GLU A 739 26.72 23.49 40.39
C GLU A 739 26.57 23.01 38.94
N ASP A 740 26.50 21.70 38.72
CA ASP A 740 26.16 21.11 37.43
C ASP A 740 24.80 21.62 36.93
N LEU A 741 23.77 21.61 37.78
CA LEU A 741 22.44 22.08 37.42
C LEU A 741 22.39 23.58 37.17
N LEU A 742 23.19 24.37 37.89
CA LEU A 742 23.33 25.80 37.64
C LEU A 742 23.96 26.05 36.26
N GLU A 743 25.04 25.34 35.93
CA GLU A 743 25.69 25.44 34.62
C GLU A 743 24.73 25.00 33.50
N ILE A 744 24.00 23.90 33.69
CA ILE A 744 22.96 23.43 32.76
C ILE A 744 21.89 24.51 32.56
N ALA A 745 21.39 25.13 33.63
CA ALA A 745 20.37 26.18 33.56
C ALA A 745 20.87 27.42 32.80
N ILE A 746 22.12 27.84 33.04
CA ILE A 746 22.77 28.95 32.33
C ILE A 746 22.95 28.62 30.85
N LYS A 747 23.40 27.40 30.51
CA LYS A 747 23.51 26.93 29.12
C LYS A 747 22.14 26.93 28.42
N MET A 748 21.07 26.53 29.10
CA MET A 748 19.70 26.57 28.55
C MET A 748 19.24 28.00 28.27
N LEU A 749 19.46 28.94 29.20
CA LEU A 749 19.17 30.37 29.00
C LEU A 749 19.94 30.93 27.81
N THR A 750 21.24 30.65 27.73
CA THR A 750 22.12 31.09 26.63
C THR A 750 21.65 30.55 25.28
N THR A 751 21.27 29.27 25.22
CA THR A 751 20.71 28.63 24.00
C THR A 751 19.41 29.30 23.56
N LYS A 752 18.58 29.72 24.53
CA LYS A 752 17.35 30.49 24.29
C LYS A 752 17.62 31.98 24.02
N LYS A 753 18.89 32.38 23.89
CA LYS A 753 19.33 33.77 23.68
C LYS A 753 18.91 34.72 24.81
N MET A 754 18.77 34.20 26.03
CA MET A 754 18.47 34.96 27.24
C MET A 754 19.76 35.18 28.04
N ASN A 755 19.96 36.40 28.51
CA ASN A 755 21.13 36.81 29.29
C ASN A 755 20.75 36.88 30.78
N LEU A 756 21.40 36.07 31.61
CA LEU A 756 21.22 36.12 33.05
C LEU A 756 22.03 37.29 33.64
N ASP A 757 21.38 38.19 34.37
CA ASP A 757 22.06 39.27 35.09
C ASP A 757 22.99 38.70 36.16
N GLU A 758 24.14 39.35 36.41
CA GLU A 758 25.12 38.88 37.39
C GLU A 758 24.50 38.71 38.79
N ASN A 759 23.57 39.59 39.16
CA ASN A 759 22.86 39.53 40.44
C ASN A 759 21.83 38.39 40.54
N ALA A 760 21.44 37.79 39.42
CA ALA A 760 20.44 36.71 39.36
C ALA A 760 21.07 35.31 39.49
N VAL A 761 22.39 35.18 39.41
CA VAL A 761 23.11 33.89 39.50
C VAL A 761 22.96 33.24 40.87
N GLU A 762 23.20 33.98 41.96
CA GLU A 762 23.07 33.45 43.33
C GLU A 762 21.61 33.07 43.68
N PRO A 763 20.60 33.91 43.36
CA PRO A 763 19.19 33.51 43.48
C PRO A 763 18.85 32.22 42.73
N LEU A 764 19.33 32.07 41.48
CA LEU A 764 19.09 30.87 40.69
C LEU A 764 19.73 29.63 41.32
N ARG A 765 20.98 29.75 41.78
CA ARG A 765 21.68 28.69 42.53
C ARG A 765 20.88 28.26 43.76
N ALA A 766 20.40 29.22 44.54
CA ALA A 766 19.63 28.94 45.74
C ALA A 766 18.30 28.23 45.42
N LEU A 767 17.59 28.68 44.38
CA LEU A 767 16.35 28.07 43.92
C LEU A 767 16.57 26.62 43.45
N LEU A 768 17.62 26.36 42.67
CA LEU A 768 17.99 25.01 42.24
C LEU A 768 18.30 24.12 43.44
N ALA A 769 19.15 24.58 44.36
CA ALA A 769 19.51 23.82 45.56
C ALA A 769 18.32 23.52 46.48
N GLU A 770 17.30 24.38 46.49
CA GLU A 770 16.03 24.12 47.19
C GLU A 770 15.19 23.06 46.47
N ARG A 771 14.97 23.23 45.16
CA ARG A 771 14.11 22.35 44.36
C ARG A 771 14.69 20.95 44.19
N MET A 772 16.00 20.80 44.14
CA MET A 772 16.69 19.50 44.10
C MET A 772 16.38 18.59 45.29
N LYS A 773 15.93 19.14 46.42
CA LYS A 773 15.59 18.35 47.62
C LYS A 773 14.22 17.67 47.50
N THR A 774 13.46 17.96 46.45
CA THR A 774 12.17 17.33 46.18
C THR A 774 12.37 15.96 45.52
N GLU A 775 11.56 14.97 45.91
CA GLU A 775 11.72 13.58 45.44
C GLU A 775 11.59 13.43 43.90
N ASP A 776 10.86 14.33 43.23
CA ASP A 776 10.58 14.27 41.79
C ASP A 776 11.29 15.35 40.95
N PHE A 777 12.42 15.91 41.42
CA PHE A 777 13.08 17.03 40.74
C PHE A 777 13.43 16.73 39.27
N GLY A 778 13.89 15.51 38.95
CA GLY A 778 14.11 15.08 37.56
C GLY A 778 15.33 15.71 36.86
N ASN A 779 16.38 16.07 37.61
CA ASN A 779 17.69 16.52 37.09
C ASN A 779 17.57 17.65 36.04
N ALA A 780 18.20 17.52 34.87
CA ALA A 780 18.14 18.55 33.83
C ALA A 780 16.71 18.81 33.31
N ARG A 781 15.78 17.85 33.45
CA ARG A 781 14.35 18.08 33.17
C ARG A 781 13.75 19.04 34.21
N GLY A 782 14.12 18.89 35.48
CA GLY A 782 13.79 19.84 36.55
C GLY A 782 14.37 21.23 36.33
N ALA A 783 15.66 21.31 36.01
CA ALA A 783 16.33 22.58 35.69
C ALA A 783 15.65 23.28 34.50
N ARG A 784 15.24 22.53 33.46
CA ARG A 784 14.46 23.07 32.33
C ARG A 784 13.14 23.68 32.79
N ASN A 785 12.39 22.99 33.64
CA ASN A 785 11.12 23.49 34.16
C ASN A 785 11.31 24.83 34.91
N ILE A 786 12.39 24.93 35.71
CA ILE A 786 12.75 26.19 36.41
C ILE A 786 13.12 27.29 35.40
N VAL A 787 13.94 26.99 34.39
CA VAL A 787 14.30 27.96 33.35
C VAL A 787 13.06 28.47 32.61
N ASP A 788 12.11 27.59 32.28
CA ASP A 788 10.86 27.96 31.62
C ASP A 788 9.96 28.82 32.53
N GLU A 789 9.95 28.54 33.85
CA GLU A 789 9.28 29.39 34.86
C GLU A 789 9.90 30.80 34.91
N ILE A 790 11.23 30.90 34.92
CA ILE A 790 11.96 32.18 34.93
C ILE A 790 11.68 33.00 33.67
N ILE A 791 11.73 32.37 32.50
CA ILE A 791 11.41 33.04 31.22
C ILE A 791 9.95 33.52 31.21
N ARG A 792 9.03 32.74 31.79
CA ARG A 792 7.64 33.15 31.93
C ARG A 792 7.50 34.38 32.83
N ASN A 793 8.20 34.41 33.96
CA ASN A 793 8.19 35.55 34.89
C ASN A 793 8.72 36.82 34.19
N GLN A 794 9.84 36.68 33.46
CA GLN A 794 10.38 37.78 32.67
C GLN A 794 9.40 38.27 31.61
N ASN A 795 8.74 37.39 30.88
CA ASN A 795 7.72 37.77 29.90
C ASN A 795 6.56 38.55 30.53
N ILE A 796 6.12 38.17 31.73
CA ILE A 796 5.07 38.89 32.48
C ILE A 796 5.55 40.30 32.84
N ARG A 797 6.78 40.43 33.35
CA ARG A 797 7.39 41.72 33.68
C ARG A 797 7.50 42.63 32.45
N ILE A 798 8.08 42.13 31.36
CA ILE A 798 8.25 42.88 30.10
C ILE A 798 6.90 43.28 29.51
N ALA A 799 5.92 42.38 29.47
CA ALA A 799 4.59 42.69 28.96
C ALA A 799 3.89 43.79 29.79
N GLY A 800 4.09 43.83 31.10
CA GLY A 800 3.59 44.89 31.98
C GLY A 800 4.17 46.26 31.62
N VAL A 801 5.47 46.33 31.34
CA VAL A 801 6.16 47.57 30.95
C VAL A 801 5.76 47.98 29.52
N LEU A 802 5.70 47.05 28.55
CA LEU A 802 5.28 47.35 27.18
C LEU A 802 3.86 47.93 27.10
N ARG A 803 2.96 47.52 27.99
CA ARG A 803 1.59 48.04 28.05
C ARG A 803 1.49 49.45 28.65
N THR A 804 2.45 49.84 29.48
CA THR A 804 2.38 51.08 30.27
C THR A 804 3.35 52.15 29.79
N ASN A 805 4.56 51.78 29.38
CA ASN A 805 5.60 52.65 28.82
C ASN A 805 6.52 51.86 27.87
N PRO A 806 6.09 51.58 26.63
CA PRO A 806 6.90 50.83 25.67
C PRO A 806 8.23 51.50 25.29
N GLU A 807 8.34 52.83 25.41
CA GLU A 807 9.57 53.57 25.10
C GLU A 807 10.70 53.36 26.13
N LEU A 808 10.41 52.71 27.26
CA LEU A 808 11.39 52.41 28.31
C LEU A 808 12.07 51.05 28.15
N ILE A 809 11.69 50.24 27.16
CA ILE A 809 12.29 48.91 26.94
C ILE A 809 13.29 48.97 25.78
N SER A 810 14.53 48.64 26.11
CA SER A 810 15.61 48.40 25.14
C SER A 810 15.62 46.95 24.64
N ASP A 811 16.26 46.71 23.49
CA ASP A 811 16.50 45.36 22.97
C ASP A 811 17.28 44.47 23.96
N GLU A 812 18.17 45.06 24.75
CA GLU A 812 18.91 44.36 25.80
C GLU A 812 17.99 43.90 26.95
N GLU A 813 16.99 44.70 27.32
CA GLU A 813 16.03 44.34 28.38
C GLU A 813 15.06 43.24 27.94
N LEU A 814 14.75 43.12 26.65
CA LEU A 814 13.90 42.05 26.11
C LEU A 814 14.51 40.66 26.32
N VAL A 815 15.83 40.58 26.43
CA VAL A 815 16.56 39.31 26.61
C VAL A 815 17.18 39.16 28.00
N LYS A 816 17.11 40.18 28.86
CA LYS A 816 17.73 40.17 30.19
C LYS A 816 16.81 39.56 31.25
N ILE A 817 17.29 38.51 31.92
CA ILE A 817 16.71 37.91 33.12
C ILE A 817 17.32 38.60 34.34
N THR A 818 16.47 39.11 35.21
CA THR A 818 16.84 39.83 36.45
C THR A 818 16.54 38.99 37.69
N GLU A 819 17.07 39.40 38.84
CA GLU A 819 16.79 38.74 40.13
C GLU A 819 15.28 38.58 40.41
N GLY A 820 14.49 39.61 40.07
CA GLY A 820 13.04 39.57 40.26
C GLY A 820 12.28 38.59 39.37
N ASP A 821 12.95 38.00 38.37
CA ASP A 821 12.35 36.96 37.52
C ASP A 821 12.60 35.54 38.09
N ILE A 822 13.52 35.39 39.06
CA ILE A 822 13.86 34.12 39.71
C ILE A 822 12.84 33.75 40.81
N TYR A 823 12.29 34.75 41.48
CA TYR A 823 11.26 34.63 42.51
C TYR A 823 9.86 34.76 41.92
#